data_AF-A0A7Z2S7L0-F1
#
_entry.id   AF-A0A7Z2S7L0-F1
#
_cell.length_a   1.000
_cell.length_b   1.000
_cell.length_c   1.000
_cell.angle_alpha   90.00
_cell.angle_beta   90.00
_cell.angle_gamma   90.00
#
_symmetry.space_group_name_H-M   'P 1'
#
loop_
_entity.id
_entity.type
_entity.pdbx_description
1 polymer ?
#
loop_
_entity_poly.entity_id
_entity_poly.type
_entity_poly.pdbx_seq_one_letter_code
_entity_poly.pdbx_strand_id
1 'polypeptide(L)'
;MTTVRHVLASGDFRQDWSNAGLITAANDWSGVPSIMGYRGDDIVTATGVDPRTITAPTTSEVVVNVVANQSNPSAGNLSGGVLEFDGIANPTIALNGSGTADAPSIVVYLDATGRENIRFQANIRDLDATADNAIQQVAVQWRTGNGSWSNIAYIADATQANSATLVTAIDVTLPAGANNAADLQIRVITTNAAGNDETIGIDDIVVSSVAGGPDLTPPTLAGFDPSDPDDGAVAVDPAANIVLRFSEAVQAGQGSFTLASGNDVRVIAVTDPQVTISGNTVTINPIADLIGGRTYTLTAPAGVLADLAGNAFAGLPQGALDFTTLGTQAVTIGEIQGLGHQSGFVNTQVLTQGVVTAIDTNGFYIQSAIGASDGDDRTSDGIFVLTGSAPTGVARGDLIEVRATVTEFRPGNDARNLTITQLVSPSFTKLGTAAFETVLIGQGGRQAPTEVIDDDGLTSYDPTTDGIDFYESLEGMYVTIDKPLVVSNTNSFGETYVVASGGAGATGVSERGGITISEGDYNPERLQLDNDNGLFAGFNDLYTVGDRLSDVSGIISYSFQSYELLVTEAVAVTEDVELVRETTNLQERIDRVSVATYNMENLSAVDSADKIYSLASDIVFNLNAPDIIAAQEIQDGDGAGTGSNLSGVPTAQALIQAILDMGGPEYAYAEIAPSAANSTGGEPNGNIRNGFFYDPSRVTLVAGSLQLINDPIYSGTRRPLVASFEFNGETLTLVNVHSTSRGGSDPLFGAKQPPADAGDAARTAQMAAVRSWIDAKVAADPAAKIAVLGDFNGFVWENAIKSLTNGGLMQDMATALLPEEERYSYVFEGNNQALDHIVATSNLLAGAQFDAVQINADLPAGVQLSTDHNPLLALFQLGPTAETIFARELAFDNQPAGLAPSFDQGSALFGHGPERHMFALGQEWFQLA
;
A
#
# COMPACT_ATOMS: atom_id res chain seq x y z
N MET A 1 -41.95 19.47 -21.38
CA MET A 1 -41.13 20.48 -22.07
C MET A 1 -41.07 20.08 -23.53
N THR A 2 -41.53 20.94 -24.43
CA THR A 2 -41.72 20.57 -25.84
C THR A 2 -40.70 21.29 -26.68
N THR A 3 -39.74 20.58 -27.27
CA THR A 3 -38.81 21.09 -28.30
C THR A 3 -39.53 21.07 -29.66
N VAL A 4 -40.63 21.82 -29.76
CA VAL A 4 -41.43 21.84 -30.99
C VAL A 4 -40.64 22.60 -32.04
N ARG A 5 -40.26 21.90 -33.10
CA ARG A 5 -39.52 22.51 -34.21
C ARG A 5 -40.46 23.42 -35.01
N HIS A 6 -40.00 24.63 -35.30
CA HIS A 6 -40.69 25.51 -36.24
C HIS A 6 -40.44 25.01 -37.67
N VAL A 7 -41.51 24.71 -38.39
CA VAL A 7 -41.42 24.20 -39.77
C VAL A 7 -41.22 25.37 -40.72
N LEU A 8 -40.00 25.54 -41.24
CA LEU A 8 -39.64 26.67 -42.12
C LEU A 8 -40.38 26.65 -43.46
N ALA A 9 -40.89 25.48 -43.88
CA ALA A 9 -41.77 25.38 -45.03
C ALA A 9 -43.12 26.09 -44.82
N SER A 10 -43.53 26.32 -43.58
CA SER A 10 -44.77 27.04 -43.22
C SER A 10 -44.59 28.56 -43.11
N GLY A 11 -43.35 29.06 -43.10
CA GLY A 11 -43.01 30.48 -43.02
C GLY A 11 -41.74 30.73 -42.21
N ASP A 12 -41.26 31.99 -42.22
CA ASP A 12 -40.09 32.40 -41.42
C ASP A 12 -40.37 32.28 -39.92
N PHE A 13 -39.38 31.86 -39.13
CA PHE A 13 -39.42 31.95 -37.67
C PHE A 13 -39.14 33.40 -37.25
N ARG A 14 -39.91 33.92 -36.28
CA ARG A 14 -39.76 35.30 -35.77
C ARG A 14 -39.98 35.35 -34.27
N GLN A 15 -39.11 36.04 -33.53
CA GLN A 15 -39.25 36.31 -32.10
C GLN A 15 -38.60 37.66 -31.74
N ASP A 16 -39.40 38.62 -31.27
CA ASP A 16 -38.98 40.00 -30.93
C ASP A 16 -39.23 40.36 -29.45
N TRP A 17 -39.68 39.38 -28.66
CA TRP A 17 -39.95 39.48 -27.21
C TRP A 17 -40.94 40.57 -26.78
N SER A 18 -41.63 41.22 -27.72
CA SER A 18 -42.58 42.32 -27.44
C SER A 18 -43.78 41.90 -26.60
N ASN A 19 -44.09 40.60 -26.58
CA ASN A 19 -45.10 40.01 -25.72
C ASN A 19 -44.48 39.50 -24.40
N ALA A 20 -44.54 40.31 -23.35
CA ALA A 20 -44.11 39.95 -21.99
C ALA A 20 -44.83 38.72 -21.40
N GLY A 21 -45.97 38.30 -21.97
CA GLY A 21 -46.68 37.10 -21.53
C GLY A 21 -46.05 35.78 -21.97
N LEU A 22 -44.98 35.81 -22.79
CA LEU A 22 -44.35 34.61 -23.34
C LEU A 22 -43.55 33.81 -22.31
N ILE A 23 -42.93 34.48 -21.33
CA ILE A 23 -42.18 33.86 -20.24
C ILE A 23 -42.55 34.59 -18.96
N THR A 24 -43.33 33.94 -18.09
CA THR A 24 -43.82 34.56 -16.84
C THR A 24 -43.33 33.83 -15.60
N ALA A 25 -42.71 32.65 -15.76
CA ALA A 25 -42.22 31.80 -14.70
C ALA A 25 -40.79 31.32 -15.00
N ALA A 26 -39.99 31.15 -13.94
CA ALA A 26 -38.63 30.70 -14.07
C ALA A 26 -38.55 29.28 -14.67
N ASN A 27 -37.58 29.07 -15.55
CA ASN A 27 -37.32 27.82 -16.27
C ASN A 27 -38.51 27.30 -17.13
N ASP A 28 -39.53 28.14 -17.38
CA ASP A 28 -40.69 27.79 -18.20
C ASP A 28 -40.64 28.48 -19.57
N TRP A 29 -40.37 27.69 -20.59
CA TRP A 29 -40.32 28.09 -22.00
C TRP A 29 -41.58 27.72 -22.78
N SER A 30 -42.64 27.26 -22.12
CA SER A 30 -43.85 26.74 -22.79
C SER A 30 -44.57 27.77 -23.67
N GLY A 31 -44.40 29.07 -23.40
CA GLY A 31 -44.93 30.15 -24.23
C GLY A 31 -44.15 30.41 -25.52
N VAL A 32 -42.93 29.86 -25.67
CA VAL A 32 -42.07 30.01 -26.86
C VAL A 32 -41.57 28.63 -27.31
N PRO A 33 -42.46 27.79 -27.88
CA PRO A 33 -42.24 26.35 -27.97
C PRO A 33 -41.07 25.90 -28.89
N SER A 34 -40.51 26.81 -29.70
CA SER A 34 -39.36 26.55 -30.57
C SER A 34 -38.05 27.15 -30.06
N ILE A 35 -38.03 27.75 -28.86
CA ILE A 35 -36.82 28.24 -28.20
C ILE A 35 -36.67 27.60 -26.82
N MET A 36 -35.44 27.27 -26.43
CA MET A 36 -35.09 26.84 -25.08
C MET A 36 -33.83 27.57 -24.61
N GLY A 37 -33.81 27.99 -23.35
CA GLY A 37 -32.61 28.51 -22.69
C GLY A 37 -31.95 27.48 -21.81
N TYR A 38 -30.61 27.50 -21.76
CA TYR A 38 -29.79 26.60 -20.96
C TYR A 38 -28.77 27.39 -20.16
N ARG A 39 -28.55 26.98 -18.90
CA ARG A 39 -27.62 27.67 -17.99
C ARG A 39 -26.15 27.40 -18.31
N GLY A 40 -25.84 26.23 -18.87
CA GLY A 40 -24.51 25.92 -19.39
C GLY A 40 -23.48 25.49 -18.34
N ASP A 41 -23.94 24.90 -17.23
CA ASP A 41 -23.13 24.44 -16.09
C ASP A 41 -22.01 23.47 -16.52
N ASP A 42 -20.79 23.74 -16.04
CA ASP A 42 -19.61 22.87 -16.17
C ASP A 42 -19.25 22.49 -17.63
N ILE A 43 -19.78 23.21 -18.62
CA ILE A 43 -19.44 23.00 -20.03
C ILE A 43 -17.98 23.42 -20.29
N VAL A 44 -17.52 24.45 -19.58
CA VAL A 44 -16.13 24.91 -19.50
C VAL A 44 -15.90 25.43 -18.07
N THR A 45 -14.67 25.31 -17.55
CA THR A 45 -14.38 25.69 -16.16
C THR A 45 -13.49 26.93 -16.02
N ALA A 46 -12.93 27.42 -17.13
CA ALA A 46 -12.12 28.64 -17.15
C ALA A 46 -12.96 29.86 -17.57
N THR A 47 -12.63 31.03 -17.03
CA THR A 47 -13.22 32.30 -17.48
C THR A 47 -12.56 32.79 -18.78
N GLY A 48 -13.29 33.61 -19.55
CA GLY A 48 -12.83 34.21 -20.79
C GLY A 48 -12.63 33.22 -21.95
N VAL A 49 -13.18 32.01 -21.85
CA VAL A 49 -13.08 31.00 -22.90
C VAL A 49 -13.76 31.48 -24.17
N ASP A 50 -13.13 31.25 -25.32
CA ASP A 50 -13.75 31.59 -26.61
C ASP A 50 -14.96 30.66 -26.87
N PRO A 51 -16.20 31.18 -26.95
CA PRO A 51 -17.40 30.35 -27.12
C PRO A 51 -17.37 29.52 -28.41
N ARG A 52 -16.54 29.89 -29.40
CA ARG A 52 -16.37 29.12 -30.63
C ARG A 52 -15.72 27.76 -30.41
N THR A 53 -15.01 27.57 -29.30
CA THR A 53 -14.33 26.31 -28.97
C THR A 53 -15.29 25.29 -28.35
N ILE A 54 -16.44 25.73 -27.85
CA ILE A 54 -17.48 24.88 -27.26
C ILE A 54 -18.27 24.23 -28.39
N THR A 55 -17.74 23.14 -28.93
CA THR A 55 -18.28 22.47 -30.15
C THR A 55 -18.74 21.04 -29.92
N ALA A 56 -18.38 20.42 -28.79
CA ALA A 56 -18.70 19.03 -28.52
C ALA A 56 -20.24 18.77 -28.52
N PRO A 57 -20.70 17.61 -29.04
CA PRO A 57 -22.08 17.18 -28.96
C PRO A 57 -22.37 16.73 -27.52
N THR A 58 -22.87 17.61 -26.66
CA THR A 58 -22.86 17.33 -25.22
C THR A 58 -24.20 16.96 -24.59
N THR A 59 -24.06 16.06 -23.62
CA THR A 59 -24.93 15.67 -22.50
C THR A 59 -25.08 16.76 -21.42
N SER A 60 -24.79 18.03 -21.73
CA SER A 60 -24.63 19.12 -20.75
C SER A 60 -25.63 20.29 -20.92
N GLU A 61 -26.39 20.35 -22.02
CA GLU A 61 -27.58 21.21 -22.18
C GLU A 61 -28.79 20.59 -21.45
N VAL A 62 -28.61 20.23 -20.17
CA VAL A 62 -29.62 19.52 -19.36
C VAL A 62 -30.37 20.47 -18.46
N VAL A 63 -29.69 21.53 -18.00
CA VAL A 63 -30.26 22.51 -17.07
C VAL A 63 -30.99 23.60 -17.86
N VAL A 64 -32.28 23.36 -18.11
CA VAL A 64 -33.19 24.36 -18.67
C VAL A 64 -33.25 25.57 -17.74
N ASN A 65 -33.08 26.76 -18.31
CA ASN A 65 -32.99 27.98 -17.53
C ASN A 65 -33.67 29.17 -18.20
N VAL A 66 -34.40 29.94 -17.39
CA VAL A 66 -34.72 31.34 -17.61
C VAL A 66 -35.11 31.97 -16.27
N VAL A 67 -34.58 33.14 -15.95
CA VAL A 67 -35.02 33.94 -14.81
C VAL A 67 -36.00 34.99 -15.32
N ALA A 68 -37.29 34.81 -15.03
CA ALA A 68 -38.37 35.61 -15.61
C ALA A 68 -38.54 36.98 -14.93
N ASN A 69 -39.14 37.93 -15.65
CA ASN A 69 -39.65 39.22 -15.21
C ASN A 69 -38.58 40.14 -14.57
N GLN A 70 -37.39 40.23 -15.18
CA GLN A 70 -36.35 41.14 -14.71
C GLN A 70 -36.59 42.57 -15.22
N SER A 71 -36.24 43.58 -14.42
CA SER A 71 -36.52 44.98 -14.77
C SER A 71 -35.29 45.90 -14.79
N ASN A 72 -34.12 45.42 -14.41
CA ASN A 72 -32.90 46.22 -14.37
C ASN A 72 -31.67 45.40 -14.80
N PRO A 73 -31.25 45.50 -16.08
CA PRO A 73 -30.07 44.79 -16.59
C PRO A 73 -28.72 45.26 -16.00
N SER A 74 -28.69 46.39 -15.28
CA SER A 74 -27.47 46.91 -14.62
C SER A 74 -27.47 46.66 -13.10
N ALA A 75 -28.25 45.69 -12.61
CA ALA A 75 -28.23 45.33 -11.21
C ALA A 75 -26.94 44.54 -10.87
N GLY A 76 -26.18 44.99 -9.87
CA GLY A 76 -24.92 44.33 -9.47
C GLY A 76 -25.07 42.95 -8.81
N ASN A 77 -26.26 42.34 -8.85
CA ASN A 77 -26.58 41.03 -8.27
C ASN A 77 -27.45 40.18 -9.21
N LEU A 78 -27.33 40.37 -10.53
CA LEU A 78 -28.03 39.52 -11.49
C LEU A 78 -27.59 38.06 -11.35
N SER A 79 -28.54 37.16 -11.56
CA SER A 79 -28.23 35.73 -11.63
C SER A 79 -27.48 35.43 -12.92
N GLY A 80 -26.57 34.45 -12.88
CA GLY A 80 -26.00 33.87 -14.09
C GLY A 80 -27.02 32.98 -14.81
N GLY A 81 -26.87 32.82 -16.11
CA GLY A 81 -27.75 32.02 -16.97
C GLY A 81 -28.48 32.84 -18.03
N VAL A 82 -29.72 32.44 -18.31
CA VAL A 82 -30.63 33.10 -19.24
C VAL A 82 -31.61 33.96 -18.44
N LEU A 83 -31.73 35.24 -18.79
CA LEU A 83 -32.54 36.23 -18.08
C LEU A 83 -33.60 36.78 -19.03
N GLU A 84 -34.83 36.94 -18.57
CA GLU A 84 -35.88 37.61 -19.34
C GLU A 84 -36.15 38.99 -18.75
N PHE A 85 -36.15 40.00 -19.62
CA PHE A 85 -36.38 41.40 -19.24
C PHE A 85 -37.63 41.95 -19.93
N ASP A 86 -38.73 42.06 -19.20
CA ASP A 86 -39.97 42.73 -19.62
C ASP A 86 -40.15 44.13 -19.00
N GLY A 87 -39.37 44.47 -17.97
CA GLY A 87 -39.42 45.75 -17.27
C GLY A 87 -38.65 46.89 -17.95
N ILE A 88 -38.13 46.69 -19.15
CA ILE A 88 -37.34 47.67 -19.92
C ILE A 88 -38.10 48.13 -21.18
N ALA A 89 -37.68 49.27 -21.76
CA ALA A 89 -38.42 49.90 -22.87
C ALA A 89 -38.52 49.04 -24.14
N ASN A 90 -37.55 48.14 -24.37
CA ASN A 90 -37.61 47.13 -25.42
C ASN A 90 -37.27 45.75 -24.83
N PRO A 91 -38.28 44.95 -24.46
CA PRO A 91 -38.09 43.64 -23.81
C PRO A 91 -37.17 42.69 -24.58
N THR A 92 -36.52 41.76 -23.88
CA THR A 92 -35.63 40.77 -24.52
C THR A 92 -35.32 39.59 -23.60
N ILE A 93 -34.69 38.57 -24.18
CA ILE A 93 -33.92 37.57 -23.44
C ILE A 93 -32.44 37.95 -23.47
N ALA A 94 -31.76 37.80 -22.35
CA ALA A 94 -30.33 38.04 -22.23
C ALA A 94 -29.56 36.85 -21.70
N LEU A 95 -28.28 36.79 -22.03
CA LEU A 95 -27.32 35.85 -21.48
C LEU A 95 -26.40 36.59 -20.50
N ASN A 96 -26.13 35.97 -19.36
CA ASN A 96 -25.21 36.48 -18.36
C ASN A 96 -24.34 35.33 -17.83
N GLY A 97 -23.02 35.41 -17.99
CA GLY A 97 -22.10 34.42 -17.45
C GLY A 97 -22.08 34.42 -15.92
N SER A 98 -21.56 33.34 -15.32
CA SER A 98 -21.12 33.33 -13.92
C SER A 98 -20.29 32.07 -13.63
N GLY A 99 -19.70 31.96 -12.45
CA GLY A 99 -19.03 30.72 -11.99
C GLY A 99 -19.96 29.51 -11.76
N THR A 100 -21.26 29.64 -12.04
CA THR A 100 -22.23 28.51 -12.04
C THR A 100 -23.01 28.39 -13.35
N ALA A 101 -22.79 29.34 -14.27
CA ALA A 101 -23.42 29.42 -15.58
C ALA A 101 -22.29 29.72 -16.55
N ASP A 102 -21.46 28.71 -16.79
CA ASP A 102 -20.16 28.90 -17.43
C ASP A 102 -20.29 29.17 -18.93
N ALA A 103 -21.35 28.64 -19.56
CA ALA A 103 -21.64 28.83 -20.98
C ALA A 103 -23.15 28.94 -21.30
N PRO A 104 -23.86 29.98 -20.83
CA PRO A 104 -25.29 30.11 -21.03
C PRO A 104 -25.63 30.32 -22.51
N SER A 105 -26.76 29.76 -22.93
CA SER A 105 -27.19 29.82 -24.33
C SER A 105 -28.70 29.77 -24.50
N ILE A 106 -29.17 30.24 -25.65
CA ILE A 106 -30.50 29.90 -26.17
C ILE A 106 -30.37 29.08 -27.44
N VAL A 107 -31.27 28.12 -27.62
CA VAL A 107 -31.35 27.23 -28.78
C VAL A 107 -32.70 27.39 -29.47
N VAL A 108 -32.67 27.64 -30.78
CA VAL A 108 -33.83 27.66 -31.68
C VAL A 108 -33.93 26.32 -32.40
N TYR A 109 -35.09 25.67 -32.30
CA TYR A 109 -35.39 24.36 -32.90
C TYR A 109 -36.22 24.52 -34.18
N LEU A 110 -35.72 23.97 -35.30
CA LEU A 110 -36.24 24.20 -36.64
C LEU A 110 -36.37 22.89 -37.43
N ASP A 111 -37.35 22.85 -38.34
CA ASP A 111 -37.48 21.84 -39.38
C ASP A 111 -37.33 22.54 -40.74
N ALA A 112 -36.19 22.27 -41.40
CA ALA A 112 -35.82 22.80 -42.70
C ALA A 112 -36.12 21.84 -43.85
N THR A 113 -36.93 20.80 -43.65
CA THR A 113 -37.28 19.82 -44.68
C THR A 113 -37.88 20.52 -45.91
N GLY A 114 -37.32 20.23 -47.09
CA GLY A 114 -37.68 20.85 -48.36
C GLY A 114 -37.25 22.31 -48.51
N ARG A 115 -36.35 22.81 -47.65
CA ARG A 115 -35.86 24.20 -47.64
C ARG A 115 -34.35 24.28 -47.82
N GLU A 116 -33.88 25.37 -48.39
CA GLU A 116 -32.47 25.70 -48.58
C GLU A 116 -32.19 27.18 -48.29
N ASN A 117 -30.91 27.57 -48.25
CA ASN A 117 -30.44 28.93 -47.94
C ASN A 117 -31.01 29.44 -46.61
N ILE A 118 -30.89 28.62 -45.57
CA ILE A 118 -31.39 28.97 -44.23
C ILE A 118 -30.58 30.16 -43.71
N ARG A 119 -31.24 31.26 -43.37
CA ARG A 119 -30.60 32.51 -42.96
C ARG A 119 -31.05 32.91 -41.56
N PHE A 120 -30.10 33.04 -40.65
CA PHE A 120 -30.30 33.48 -39.26
C PHE A 120 -29.96 34.96 -39.12
N GLN A 121 -30.88 35.71 -38.51
CA GLN A 121 -30.71 37.12 -38.18
C GLN A 121 -31.12 37.36 -36.73
N ALA A 122 -30.37 38.19 -36.01
CA ALA A 122 -30.71 38.64 -34.66
C ALA A 122 -29.92 39.92 -34.31
N ASN A 123 -30.43 40.70 -33.37
CA ASN A 123 -29.73 41.82 -32.76
C ASN A 123 -29.13 41.39 -31.42
N ILE A 124 -27.81 41.53 -31.28
CA ILE A 124 -27.10 41.33 -30.02
C ILE A 124 -26.91 42.69 -29.37
N ARG A 125 -27.52 42.90 -28.20
CA ARG A 125 -27.64 44.21 -27.56
C ARG A 125 -26.88 44.24 -26.24
N ASP A 126 -26.06 45.27 -26.06
CA ASP A 126 -25.52 45.60 -24.76
C ASP A 126 -26.64 46.18 -23.88
N LEU A 127 -26.94 45.51 -22.77
CA LEU A 127 -27.94 45.97 -21.81
C LEU A 127 -27.32 46.60 -20.56
N ASP A 128 -26.00 46.49 -20.37
CA ASP A 128 -25.36 47.03 -19.19
C ASP A 128 -24.85 48.46 -19.42
N ALA A 129 -25.38 49.41 -18.64
CA ALA A 129 -24.94 50.80 -18.66
C ALA A 129 -23.89 51.11 -17.58
N THR A 130 -23.41 50.12 -16.81
CA THR A 130 -22.39 50.34 -15.78
C THR A 130 -21.01 50.64 -16.38
N ALA A 131 -20.05 51.00 -15.52
CA ALA A 131 -18.67 51.23 -15.94
C ALA A 131 -17.89 49.93 -16.18
N ASP A 132 -18.49 48.76 -15.88
CA ASP A 132 -17.88 47.48 -16.18
C ASP A 132 -17.82 47.24 -17.70
N ASN A 133 -16.80 46.50 -18.12
CA ASN A 133 -16.52 46.25 -19.53
C ASN A 133 -15.62 45.01 -19.67
N ALA A 134 -16.06 43.86 -19.15
CA ALA A 134 -15.40 42.62 -19.49
C ALA A 134 -15.66 42.32 -20.97
N ILE A 135 -14.76 41.53 -21.57
CA ILE A 135 -14.91 41.19 -22.98
C ILE A 135 -15.99 40.11 -23.08
N GLN A 136 -17.20 40.50 -23.47
CA GLN A 136 -18.34 39.59 -23.51
C GLN A 136 -18.50 39.02 -24.93
N GLN A 137 -17.81 37.90 -25.16
CA GLN A 137 -17.77 37.20 -26.45
C GLN A 137 -19.11 36.49 -26.73
N VAL A 138 -19.61 36.55 -27.97
CA VAL A 138 -20.83 35.84 -28.39
C VAL A 138 -20.57 35.04 -29.66
N ALA A 139 -20.90 33.75 -29.65
CA ALA A 139 -20.90 32.92 -30.85
C ALA A 139 -22.32 32.51 -31.23
N VAL A 140 -22.55 32.37 -32.53
CA VAL A 140 -23.71 31.68 -33.09
C VAL A 140 -23.24 30.39 -33.73
N GLN A 141 -23.90 29.30 -33.37
CA GLN A 141 -23.55 27.96 -33.80
C GLN A 141 -24.78 27.24 -34.32
N TRP A 142 -24.57 26.20 -35.13
CA TRP A 142 -25.64 25.33 -35.62
C TRP A 142 -25.23 23.85 -35.55
N ARG A 143 -26.22 22.97 -35.53
CA ARG A 143 -26.05 21.52 -35.70
C ARG A 143 -27.31 20.90 -36.29
N THR A 144 -27.18 19.65 -36.71
CA THR A 144 -28.33 18.77 -36.97
C THR A 144 -28.36 17.62 -35.97
N GLY A 145 -29.56 17.23 -35.53
CA GLY A 145 -29.72 16.17 -34.55
C GLY A 145 -28.93 16.44 -33.25
N ASN A 146 -28.24 15.40 -32.78
CA ASN A 146 -27.35 15.47 -31.60
C ASN A 146 -25.87 15.63 -31.99
N GLY A 147 -25.58 16.14 -33.20
CA GLY A 147 -24.20 16.32 -33.68
C GLY A 147 -23.43 17.46 -33.00
N SER A 148 -22.14 17.57 -33.31
CA SER A 148 -21.28 18.65 -32.81
C SER A 148 -21.76 20.02 -33.31
N TRP A 149 -21.57 21.05 -32.49
CA TRP A 149 -21.88 22.43 -32.84
C TRP A 149 -20.83 23.02 -33.80
N SER A 150 -21.30 23.69 -34.84
CA SER A 150 -20.47 24.36 -35.85
C SER A 150 -20.68 25.87 -35.80
N ASN A 151 -19.60 26.66 -35.78
CA ASN A 151 -19.66 28.12 -35.73
C ASN A 151 -20.13 28.75 -37.04
N ILE A 152 -21.00 29.75 -36.95
CA ILE A 152 -21.50 30.51 -38.11
C ILE A 152 -21.38 32.03 -37.94
N ALA A 153 -21.38 32.57 -36.72
CA ALA A 153 -21.08 33.97 -36.48
C ALA A 153 -20.36 34.16 -35.13
N TYR A 154 -19.64 35.27 -34.99
CA TYR A 154 -18.88 35.58 -33.79
C TYR A 154 -18.76 37.09 -33.60
N ILE A 155 -18.99 37.53 -32.37
CA ILE A 155 -18.78 38.89 -31.90
C ILE A 155 -17.70 38.81 -30.82
N ALA A 156 -16.58 39.49 -31.06
CA ALA A 156 -15.43 39.45 -30.16
C ALA A 156 -15.69 40.15 -28.83
N ASP A 157 -16.54 41.17 -28.84
CA ASP A 157 -17.00 41.87 -27.66
C ASP A 157 -18.36 42.51 -27.96
N ALA A 158 -19.37 42.16 -27.18
CA ALA A 158 -20.75 42.62 -27.38
C ALA A 158 -21.13 43.82 -26.50
N THR A 159 -20.25 44.27 -25.59
CA THR A 159 -20.49 45.36 -24.63
C THR A 159 -19.57 46.57 -24.84
N GLN A 160 -19.94 47.69 -24.20
CA GLN A 160 -19.10 48.88 -24.06
C GLN A 160 -19.32 49.59 -22.70
N ALA A 161 -18.24 50.12 -22.14
CA ALA A 161 -18.29 50.77 -20.83
C ALA A 161 -19.22 51.99 -20.81
N ASN A 162 -20.02 52.12 -19.76
CA ASN A 162 -20.91 53.25 -19.45
C ASN A 162 -22.07 53.47 -20.43
N SER A 163 -22.44 52.50 -21.28
CA SER A 163 -23.47 52.72 -22.30
C SER A 163 -24.16 51.44 -22.84
N ALA A 164 -25.38 51.17 -22.37
CA ALA A 164 -26.29 50.12 -22.89
C ALA A 164 -26.96 50.46 -24.25
N THR A 165 -26.18 50.93 -25.23
CA THR A 165 -26.71 51.35 -26.54
C THR A 165 -26.10 50.60 -27.72
N LEU A 166 -25.09 49.77 -27.47
CA LEU A 166 -24.44 49.01 -28.53
C LEU A 166 -25.39 47.92 -29.02
N VAL A 167 -25.60 47.88 -30.33
CA VAL A 167 -26.37 46.82 -31.00
C VAL A 167 -25.55 46.31 -32.17
N THR A 168 -25.21 45.03 -32.11
CA THR A 168 -24.48 44.33 -33.17
C THR A 168 -25.43 43.37 -33.87
N ALA A 169 -25.76 43.66 -35.12
CA ALA A 169 -26.62 42.80 -35.93
C ALA A 169 -25.85 41.58 -36.44
N ILE A 170 -26.44 40.40 -36.28
CA ILE A 170 -26.00 39.16 -36.91
C ILE A 170 -26.91 38.90 -38.10
N ASP A 171 -26.28 38.58 -39.23
CA ASP A 171 -26.96 38.24 -40.48
C ASP A 171 -26.12 37.24 -41.26
N VAL A 172 -26.47 35.96 -41.14
CA VAL A 172 -25.67 34.86 -41.68
C VAL A 172 -26.54 33.81 -42.36
N THR A 173 -26.09 33.36 -43.53
CA THR A 173 -26.66 32.16 -44.18
C THR A 173 -25.90 30.93 -43.68
N LEU A 174 -26.64 29.94 -43.19
CA LEU A 174 -26.08 28.69 -42.71
C LEU A 174 -25.44 27.89 -43.87
N PRO A 175 -24.45 27.03 -43.58
CA PRO A 175 -23.85 26.14 -44.56
C PRO A 175 -24.86 25.19 -45.21
N ALA A 176 -24.50 24.63 -46.37
CA ALA A 176 -25.38 23.75 -47.15
C ALA A 176 -25.90 22.53 -46.37
N GLY A 177 -25.16 22.03 -45.38
CA GLY A 177 -25.61 20.93 -44.51
C GLY A 177 -26.81 21.26 -43.62
N ALA A 178 -27.22 22.53 -43.52
CA ALA A 178 -28.47 22.93 -42.85
C ALA A 178 -29.70 22.83 -43.77
N ASN A 179 -29.50 22.73 -45.09
CA ASN A 179 -30.58 22.57 -46.04
C ASN A 179 -31.25 21.20 -45.84
N ASN A 180 -32.57 21.16 -46.03
CA ASN A 180 -33.39 19.94 -45.93
C ASN A 180 -33.31 19.20 -44.57
N ALA A 181 -32.71 19.82 -43.54
CA ALA A 181 -32.52 19.20 -42.24
C ALA A 181 -33.83 19.20 -41.42
N ALA A 182 -34.39 18.02 -41.17
CA ALA A 182 -35.60 17.87 -40.35
C ALA A 182 -35.39 18.20 -38.85
N ASP A 183 -34.13 18.20 -38.40
CA ASP A 183 -33.74 18.51 -37.02
C ASP A 183 -32.61 19.53 -37.02
N LEU A 184 -32.91 20.76 -37.40
CA LEU A 184 -31.95 21.87 -37.40
C LEU A 184 -32.02 22.62 -36.06
N GLN A 185 -30.86 22.88 -35.47
CA GLN A 185 -30.74 23.66 -34.24
C GLN A 185 -29.76 24.79 -34.46
N ILE A 186 -30.11 25.98 -33.98
CA ILE A 186 -29.23 27.17 -33.98
C ILE A 186 -29.14 27.67 -32.55
N ARG A 187 -27.94 27.86 -32.03
CA ARG A 187 -27.75 28.44 -30.70
C ARG A 187 -26.96 29.73 -30.73
N VAL A 188 -27.31 30.63 -29.81
CA VAL A 188 -26.52 31.81 -29.44
C VAL A 188 -25.95 31.54 -28.06
N ILE A 189 -24.64 31.62 -27.92
CA ILE A 189 -23.91 31.23 -26.71
C ILE A 189 -22.86 32.28 -26.34
N THR A 190 -22.71 32.50 -25.03
CA THR A 190 -21.61 33.25 -24.44
C THR A 190 -20.96 32.41 -23.35
N THR A 191 -19.92 32.92 -22.71
CA THR A 191 -19.20 32.26 -21.62
C THR A 191 -19.02 33.22 -20.46
N ASN A 192 -18.75 32.67 -19.27
CA ASN A 192 -18.25 33.44 -18.14
C ASN A 192 -16.99 34.24 -18.54
N ALA A 193 -17.08 35.57 -18.51
CA ALA A 193 -16.04 36.49 -18.94
C ALA A 193 -14.93 36.62 -17.90
N ALA A 194 -13.77 37.13 -18.34
CA ALA A 194 -12.71 37.50 -17.41
C ALA A 194 -13.01 38.88 -16.81
N GLY A 195 -13.64 38.90 -15.63
CA GLY A 195 -14.14 40.14 -15.00
C GLY A 195 -15.46 39.86 -14.30
N ASN A 196 -16.29 40.89 -14.08
CA ASN A 196 -17.70 40.63 -13.83
C ASN A 196 -18.41 40.59 -15.18
N ASP A 197 -19.29 39.61 -15.36
CA ASP A 197 -20.04 39.43 -16.58
C ASP A 197 -21.03 40.57 -16.84
N GLU A 198 -21.17 40.93 -18.12
CA GLU A 198 -22.21 41.86 -18.58
C GLU A 198 -23.39 41.14 -19.24
N THR A 199 -24.55 41.80 -19.16
CA THR A 199 -25.81 41.23 -19.65
C THR A 199 -26.02 41.51 -21.14
N ILE A 200 -26.02 40.46 -21.97
CA ILE A 200 -26.17 40.56 -23.43
C ILE A 200 -27.57 40.15 -23.89
N GLY A 201 -28.34 41.10 -24.39
CA GLY A 201 -29.66 40.86 -24.98
C GLY A 201 -29.60 40.22 -26.37
N ILE A 202 -30.53 39.32 -26.66
CA ILE A 202 -30.73 38.66 -27.95
C ILE A 202 -32.15 38.96 -28.42
N ASP A 203 -32.27 39.79 -29.45
CA ASP A 203 -33.54 40.36 -29.87
C ASP A 203 -33.74 40.25 -31.38
N ASP A 204 -34.97 40.49 -31.85
CA ASP A 204 -35.34 40.52 -33.27
C ASP A 204 -34.87 39.27 -34.06
N ILE A 205 -35.05 38.08 -33.47
CA ILE A 205 -34.63 36.82 -34.08
C ILE A 205 -35.51 36.54 -35.30
N VAL A 206 -34.89 36.34 -36.46
CA VAL A 206 -35.54 35.90 -37.69
C VAL A 206 -34.77 34.73 -38.30
N VAL A 207 -35.46 33.63 -38.60
CA VAL A 207 -34.89 32.55 -39.42
C VAL A 207 -35.72 32.37 -40.68
N SER A 208 -35.11 32.64 -41.84
CA SER A 208 -35.74 32.58 -43.15
C SER A 208 -35.12 31.50 -44.04
N SER A 209 -35.82 31.11 -45.10
CA SER A 209 -35.35 30.08 -46.05
C SER A 209 -36.03 30.23 -47.42
N VAL A 210 -35.53 29.52 -48.44
CA VAL A 210 -36.21 29.33 -49.74
C VAL A 210 -36.54 27.85 -49.98
N ALA A 211 -37.39 27.54 -50.97
CA ALA A 211 -37.74 26.15 -51.28
C ALA A 211 -36.56 25.42 -51.96
N GLY A 212 -36.24 24.21 -51.50
CA GLY A 212 -35.10 23.42 -51.96
C GLY A 212 -35.30 22.73 -53.32
N GLY A 213 -34.22 22.61 -54.10
CA GLY A 213 -34.16 21.75 -55.30
C GLY A 213 -34.05 20.24 -54.97
N PRO A 214 -34.06 19.33 -55.98
CA PRO A 214 -33.80 17.90 -55.74
C PRO A 214 -32.36 17.70 -55.24
N ASP A 215 -32.18 16.83 -54.24
CA ASP A 215 -30.86 16.46 -53.73
C ASP A 215 -30.13 15.54 -54.71
N LEU A 216 -29.02 16.02 -55.24
CA LEU A 216 -28.17 15.33 -56.23
C LEU A 216 -26.77 15.08 -55.69
N THR A 217 -26.52 15.33 -54.40
CA THR A 217 -25.19 15.25 -53.79
C THR A 217 -24.96 13.83 -53.27
N PRO A 218 -23.96 13.09 -53.76
CA PRO A 218 -23.67 11.77 -53.20
C PRO A 218 -22.98 11.84 -51.83
N PRO A 219 -23.17 10.82 -50.97
CA PRO A 219 -22.49 10.76 -49.68
C PRO A 219 -20.97 10.64 -49.87
N THR A 220 -20.17 11.23 -48.98
CA THR A 220 -18.70 11.10 -48.97
C THR A 220 -18.21 10.58 -47.62
N LEU A 221 -17.05 9.91 -47.59
CA LEU A 221 -16.46 9.46 -46.33
C LEU A 221 -15.90 10.67 -45.56
N ALA A 222 -16.35 10.83 -44.32
CA ALA A 222 -16.00 11.92 -43.41
C ALA A 222 -15.05 11.49 -42.28
N GLY A 223 -14.96 10.19 -41.95
CA GLY A 223 -14.03 9.66 -40.94
C GLY A 223 -13.97 8.13 -40.92
N PHE A 224 -12.95 7.60 -40.25
CA PHE A 224 -12.65 6.17 -40.14
C PHE A 224 -12.07 5.86 -38.74
N ASP A 225 -12.46 4.74 -38.13
CA ASP A 225 -12.08 4.33 -36.77
C ASP A 225 -11.93 2.79 -36.77
N PRO A 226 -10.75 2.24 -36.41
CA PRO A 226 -10.37 2.08 -34.99
C PRO A 226 -9.44 3.15 -34.36
N SER A 227 -9.15 4.27 -35.06
CA SER A 227 -8.81 5.55 -34.42
C SER A 227 -8.79 6.69 -35.45
N ASP A 228 -9.79 7.55 -35.45
CA ASP A 228 -9.84 8.76 -36.29
C ASP A 228 -8.82 9.81 -35.79
N PRO A 229 -8.04 10.52 -36.63
CA PRO A 229 -7.95 10.46 -38.08
C PRO A 229 -6.57 10.00 -38.55
N ASP A 230 -6.41 8.82 -39.18
CA ASP A 230 -5.35 8.59 -40.18
C ASP A 230 -5.49 7.22 -40.87
N ASP A 231 -5.39 7.24 -42.20
CA ASP A 231 -4.91 6.13 -43.03
C ASP A 231 -3.50 5.72 -42.54
N GLY A 232 -3.21 4.43 -42.40
CA GLY A 232 -1.92 3.95 -41.88
C GLY A 232 -1.83 3.76 -40.36
N ALA A 233 -2.96 3.64 -39.66
CA ALA A 233 -2.97 3.31 -38.23
C ALA A 233 -2.13 2.04 -37.94
N VAL A 234 -1.36 2.04 -36.85
CA VAL A 234 -0.54 0.89 -36.42
C VAL A 234 -1.04 0.35 -35.08
N ALA A 235 -0.67 -0.90 -34.75
CA ALA A 235 -1.04 -1.54 -33.48
C ALA A 235 -2.55 -1.69 -33.24
N VAL A 236 -3.35 -1.78 -34.32
CA VAL A 236 -4.80 -2.00 -34.21
C VAL A 236 -5.08 -3.40 -33.65
N ASP A 237 -5.92 -3.51 -32.62
CA ASP A 237 -6.36 -4.81 -32.10
C ASP A 237 -6.98 -5.64 -33.24
N PRO A 238 -6.52 -6.89 -33.49
CA PRO A 238 -7.12 -7.74 -34.50
C PRO A 238 -8.63 -7.98 -34.36
N ALA A 239 -9.20 -7.81 -33.16
CA ALA A 239 -10.63 -7.91 -32.87
C ALA A 239 -11.39 -6.56 -33.00
N ALA A 240 -10.71 -5.47 -33.34
CA ALA A 240 -11.34 -4.15 -33.43
C ALA A 240 -12.37 -4.08 -34.58
N ASN A 241 -13.48 -3.39 -34.32
CA ASN A 241 -14.45 -3.04 -35.35
C ASN A 241 -13.86 -2.02 -36.34
N ILE A 242 -14.26 -2.12 -37.60
CA ILE A 242 -13.94 -1.13 -38.63
C ILE A 242 -15.16 -0.21 -38.82
N VAL A 243 -15.06 1.05 -38.43
CA VAL A 243 -16.15 2.02 -38.42
C VAL A 243 -15.88 3.14 -39.42
N LEU A 244 -16.83 3.38 -40.32
CA LEU A 244 -16.82 4.43 -41.34
C LEU A 244 -17.89 5.47 -41.02
N ARG A 245 -17.54 6.75 -41.05
CA ARG A 245 -18.47 7.88 -40.85
C ARG A 245 -18.60 8.66 -42.16
N PHE A 246 -19.81 9.00 -42.57
CA PHE A 246 -20.12 9.68 -43.85
C PHE A 246 -20.64 11.10 -43.64
N SER A 247 -20.59 11.91 -44.71
CA SER A 247 -21.06 13.31 -44.74
C SER A 247 -22.56 13.47 -44.48
N GLU A 248 -23.32 12.39 -44.65
CA GLU A 248 -24.78 12.35 -44.52
C GLU A 248 -25.25 10.92 -44.21
N ALA A 249 -26.55 10.77 -43.95
CA ALA A 249 -27.14 9.46 -43.68
C ALA A 249 -27.05 8.55 -44.91
N VAL A 250 -26.56 7.33 -44.70
CA VAL A 250 -26.39 6.33 -45.76
C VAL A 250 -27.29 5.13 -45.53
N GLN A 251 -27.57 4.42 -46.62
CA GLN A 251 -28.24 3.13 -46.63
C GLN A 251 -27.44 2.14 -47.48
N ALA A 252 -27.73 0.85 -47.27
CA ALA A 252 -27.11 -0.22 -48.05
C ALA A 252 -27.45 -0.04 -49.54
N GLY A 253 -26.41 0.00 -50.38
CA GLY A 253 -26.53 -0.02 -51.83
C GLY A 253 -26.42 -1.45 -52.36
N GLN A 254 -25.56 -1.66 -53.36
CA GLN A 254 -25.25 -2.97 -53.89
C GLN A 254 -23.73 -3.19 -53.93
N GLY A 255 -23.26 -4.30 -53.35
CA GLY A 255 -21.84 -4.67 -53.37
C GLY A 255 -21.34 -5.24 -52.06
N SER A 256 -20.01 -5.22 -51.89
CA SER A 256 -19.33 -5.76 -50.72
C SER A 256 -18.13 -4.89 -50.35
N PHE A 257 -17.87 -4.78 -49.05
CA PHE A 257 -16.59 -4.31 -48.53
C PHE A 257 -15.56 -5.43 -48.66
N THR A 258 -14.33 -5.09 -49.01
CA THR A 258 -13.22 -6.07 -49.05
C THR A 258 -12.09 -5.62 -48.13
N LEU A 259 -11.73 -6.45 -47.17
CA LEU A 259 -10.51 -6.32 -46.37
C LEU A 259 -9.45 -7.26 -46.92
N ALA A 260 -8.26 -6.77 -47.23
CA ALA A 260 -7.22 -7.60 -47.84
C ALA A 260 -5.84 -7.37 -47.21
N SER A 261 -5.16 -8.46 -46.86
CA SER A 261 -3.74 -8.50 -46.50
C SER A 261 -3.08 -9.79 -47.00
N GLY A 262 -2.33 -9.70 -48.11
CA GLY A 262 -1.69 -10.84 -48.75
C GLY A 262 -2.72 -11.91 -49.16
N ASN A 263 -2.66 -13.08 -48.52
CA ASN A 263 -3.58 -14.21 -48.77
C ASN A 263 -4.86 -14.16 -47.91
N ASP A 264 -4.94 -13.29 -46.90
CA ASP A 264 -6.19 -13.09 -46.14
C ASP A 264 -7.04 -12.01 -46.83
N VAL A 265 -8.09 -12.46 -47.52
CA VAL A 265 -9.02 -11.59 -48.24
C VAL A 265 -10.43 -11.90 -47.79
N ARG A 266 -11.11 -10.90 -47.25
CA ARG A 266 -12.46 -11.02 -46.68
C ARG A 266 -13.40 -10.13 -47.47
N VAL A 267 -14.41 -10.75 -48.08
CA VAL A 267 -15.43 -10.05 -48.87
C VAL A 267 -16.74 -10.11 -48.09
N ILE A 268 -17.19 -8.96 -47.61
CA ILE A 268 -18.34 -8.83 -46.71
C ILE A 268 -19.42 -8.03 -47.44
N ALA A 269 -20.56 -8.65 -47.75
CA ALA A 269 -21.65 -7.95 -48.42
C ALA A 269 -22.18 -6.80 -47.54
N VAL A 270 -22.59 -5.68 -48.13
CA VAL A 270 -23.13 -4.55 -47.35
C VAL A 270 -24.41 -4.90 -46.57
N THR A 271 -25.07 -5.99 -46.97
CA THR A 271 -26.26 -6.56 -46.32
C THR A 271 -25.95 -7.70 -45.34
N ASP A 272 -24.68 -8.06 -45.16
CA ASP A 272 -24.25 -9.13 -44.25
C ASP A 272 -24.42 -8.69 -42.78
N PRO A 273 -24.78 -9.60 -41.84
CA PRO A 273 -24.88 -9.26 -40.42
C PRO A 273 -23.59 -8.67 -39.80
N GLN A 274 -22.43 -8.90 -40.42
CA GLN A 274 -21.16 -8.27 -40.07
C GLN A 274 -21.15 -6.75 -40.32
N VAL A 275 -22.13 -6.20 -41.05
CA VAL A 275 -22.25 -4.78 -41.36
C VAL A 275 -23.49 -4.20 -40.69
N THR A 276 -23.30 -3.16 -39.88
CA THR A 276 -24.40 -2.37 -39.28
C THR A 276 -24.36 -0.94 -39.79
N ILE A 277 -25.50 -0.43 -40.27
CA ILE A 277 -25.63 0.96 -40.75
C ILE A 277 -26.60 1.70 -39.82
N SER A 278 -26.15 2.81 -39.25
CA SER A 278 -26.95 3.66 -38.37
C SER A 278 -26.68 5.13 -38.68
N GLY A 279 -27.67 5.83 -39.24
CA GLY A 279 -27.53 7.21 -39.69
C GLY A 279 -26.43 7.32 -40.75
N ASN A 280 -25.38 8.08 -40.45
CA ASN A 280 -24.21 8.27 -41.32
C ASN A 280 -23.04 7.34 -40.98
N THR A 281 -23.22 6.35 -40.10
CA THR A 281 -22.14 5.48 -39.63
C THR A 281 -22.34 4.04 -40.10
N VAL A 282 -21.27 3.42 -40.61
CA VAL A 282 -21.22 2.01 -41.04
C VAL A 282 -20.16 1.29 -40.22
N THR A 283 -20.55 0.26 -39.47
CA THR A 283 -19.65 -0.58 -38.68
C THR A 283 -19.52 -1.95 -39.35
N ILE A 284 -18.28 -2.39 -39.60
CA ILE A 284 -17.92 -3.69 -40.15
C ILE A 284 -17.19 -4.47 -39.06
N ASN A 285 -17.77 -5.59 -38.63
CA ASN A 285 -17.21 -6.50 -37.63
C ASN A 285 -17.04 -7.90 -38.26
N PRO A 286 -15.84 -8.27 -38.73
CA PRO A 286 -15.59 -9.59 -39.31
C PRO A 286 -15.88 -10.73 -38.31
N ILE A 287 -16.44 -11.85 -38.78
CA ILE A 287 -16.81 -13.02 -37.94
C ILE A 287 -15.60 -13.65 -37.22
N ALA A 288 -14.43 -13.60 -37.85
CA ALA A 288 -13.17 -14.03 -37.23
C ALA A 288 -12.29 -12.80 -37.03
N ASP A 289 -11.45 -12.78 -36.00
CA ASP A 289 -10.50 -11.67 -35.81
C ASP A 289 -9.51 -11.60 -36.99
N LEU A 290 -8.97 -10.41 -37.24
CA LEU A 290 -7.92 -10.20 -38.23
C LEU A 290 -6.63 -10.93 -37.80
N ILE A 291 -5.68 -11.09 -38.73
CA ILE A 291 -4.39 -11.69 -38.40
C ILE A 291 -3.46 -10.58 -37.92
N GLY A 292 -2.99 -10.66 -36.67
CA GLY A 292 -2.04 -9.70 -36.10
C GLY A 292 -0.75 -9.53 -36.90
N GLY A 293 -0.16 -8.34 -36.83
CA GLY A 293 1.11 -7.98 -37.48
C GLY A 293 0.98 -7.77 -38.99
N ARG A 294 -0.23 -7.58 -39.49
CA ARG A 294 -0.53 -7.41 -40.92
C ARG A 294 -1.18 -6.08 -41.23
N THR A 295 -0.79 -5.51 -42.35
CA THR A 295 -1.44 -4.34 -42.95
C THR A 295 -2.62 -4.79 -43.80
N TYR A 296 -3.84 -4.40 -43.41
CA TYR A 296 -5.07 -4.62 -44.15
C TYR A 296 -5.50 -3.36 -44.88
N THR A 297 -5.88 -3.50 -46.14
CA THR A 297 -6.50 -2.43 -46.92
C THR A 297 -8.01 -2.66 -47.01
N LEU A 298 -8.81 -1.63 -46.76
CA LEU A 298 -10.25 -1.64 -46.95
C LEU A 298 -10.62 -1.09 -48.33
N THR A 299 -11.37 -1.87 -49.10
CA THR A 299 -11.95 -1.46 -50.38
C THR A 299 -13.47 -1.36 -50.28
N ALA A 300 -14.03 -0.24 -50.73
CA ALA A 300 -15.47 -0.02 -50.85
C ALA A 300 -15.79 0.46 -52.28
N PRO A 301 -16.41 -0.36 -53.15
CA PRO A 301 -16.66 0.03 -54.54
C PRO A 301 -17.78 1.07 -54.66
N ALA A 302 -17.83 1.78 -55.79
CA ALA A 302 -18.92 2.72 -56.09
C ALA A 302 -20.29 2.04 -55.99
N GLY A 303 -21.24 2.68 -55.33
CA GLY A 303 -22.60 2.19 -55.14
C GLY A 303 -22.78 1.13 -54.06
N VAL A 304 -21.72 0.76 -53.31
CA VAL A 304 -21.86 -0.11 -52.13
C VAL A 304 -22.75 0.51 -51.06
N LEU A 305 -22.78 1.84 -50.99
CA LEU A 305 -23.69 2.65 -50.19
C LEU A 305 -24.36 3.70 -51.08
N ALA A 306 -25.51 4.19 -50.64
CA ALA A 306 -26.18 5.37 -51.21
C ALA A 306 -26.71 6.24 -50.06
N ASP A 307 -26.98 7.51 -50.33
CA ASP A 307 -27.77 8.32 -49.40
C ASP A 307 -29.25 7.90 -49.42
N LEU A 308 -30.08 8.59 -48.64
CA LEU A 308 -31.53 8.36 -48.61
C LEU A 308 -32.28 8.93 -49.84
N ALA A 309 -31.67 9.84 -50.60
CA ALA A 309 -32.21 10.38 -51.86
C ALA A 309 -31.92 9.47 -53.08
N GLY A 310 -31.06 8.46 -52.90
CA GLY A 310 -30.66 7.49 -53.93
C GLY A 310 -29.37 7.85 -54.67
N ASN A 311 -28.62 8.87 -54.25
CA ASN A 311 -27.31 9.18 -54.85
C ASN A 311 -26.26 8.18 -54.34
N ALA A 312 -25.55 7.55 -55.27
CA ALA A 312 -24.62 6.46 -54.96
C ALA A 312 -23.28 6.99 -54.44
N PHE A 313 -22.76 6.41 -53.36
CA PHE A 313 -21.39 6.66 -52.89
C PHE A 313 -20.40 6.37 -54.01
N ALA A 314 -19.47 7.29 -54.27
CA ALA A 314 -18.49 7.15 -55.35
C ALA A 314 -17.50 5.99 -55.14
N GLY A 315 -17.44 5.41 -53.94
CA GLY A 315 -16.47 4.39 -53.56
C GLY A 315 -15.16 4.99 -53.04
N LEU A 316 -14.34 4.14 -52.43
CA LEU A 316 -13.01 4.51 -51.97
C LEU A 316 -11.99 4.35 -53.10
N PRO A 317 -11.06 5.32 -53.27
CA PRO A 317 -9.88 5.11 -54.10
C PRO A 317 -9.09 3.88 -53.62
N GLN A 318 -8.39 3.22 -54.53
CA GLN A 318 -7.59 2.05 -54.18
C GLN A 318 -6.50 2.43 -53.16
N GLY A 319 -6.43 1.70 -52.05
CA GLY A 319 -5.45 1.97 -50.99
C GLY A 319 -5.73 3.21 -50.15
N ALA A 320 -6.94 3.79 -50.24
CA ALA A 320 -7.27 5.01 -49.50
C ALA A 320 -7.47 4.82 -48.00
N LEU A 321 -7.60 3.56 -47.55
CA LEU A 321 -7.70 3.20 -46.15
C LEU A 321 -6.93 1.89 -45.92
N ASP A 322 -5.83 1.98 -45.20
CA ASP A 322 -5.15 0.85 -44.62
C ASP A 322 -4.87 1.03 -43.11
N PHE A 323 -4.61 -0.10 -42.45
CA PHE A 323 -4.17 -0.14 -41.06
C PHE A 323 -3.37 -1.42 -40.81
N THR A 324 -2.44 -1.36 -39.87
CA THR A 324 -1.61 -2.49 -39.43
C THR A 324 -2.09 -2.97 -38.06
N THR A 325 -2.52 -4.22 -38.03
CA THR A 325 -2.89 -4.89 -36.79
C THR A 325 -1.67 -5.11 -35.89
N LEU A 326 -1.87 -5.09 -34.58
CA LEU A 326 -0.82 -5.37 -33.60
C LEU A 326 -0.21 -6.75 -33.88
N GLY A 327 1.11 -6.78 -34.07
CA GLY A 327 1.88 -8.02 -34.20
C GLY A 327 2.05 -8.66 -32.84
N THR A 328 1.73 -9.95 -32.73
CA THR A 328 2.02 -10.71 -31.52
C THR A 328 3.48 -11.13 -31.55
N GLN A 329 4.29 -10.61 -30.64
CA GLN A 329 5.69 -10.99 -30.55
C GLN A 329 5.80 -12.35 -29.86
N ALA A 330 6.37 -13.33 -30.55
CA ALA A 330 6.72 -14.60 -29.93
C ALA A 330 7.92 -14.37 -29.02
N VAL A 331 7.75 -14.58 -27.71
CA VAL A 331 8.78 -14.42 -26.68
C VAL A 331 8.68 -15.56 -25.69
N THR A 332 9.83 -15.99 -25.18
CA THR A 332 9.91 -16.95 -24.08
C THR A 332 9.40 -16.33 -22.77
N ILE A 333 9.13 -17.15 -21.77
CA ILE A 333 8.70 -16.65 -20.45
C ILE A 333 9.86 -15.88 -19.78
N GLY A 334 11.09 -16.40 -19.84
CA GLY A 334 12.29 -15.70 -19.37
C GLY A 334 12.53 -14.33 -20.01
N GLU A 335 12.26 -14.18 -21.31
CA GLU A 335 12.30 -12.85 -21.96
C GLU A 335 11.20 -11.91 -21.44
N ILE A 336 9.99 -12.43 -21.17
CA ILE A 336 8.91 -11.61 -20.60
C ILE A 336 9.30 -11.12 -19.21
N GLN A 337 9.82 -12.00 -18.36
CA GLN A 337 10.26 -11.67 -17.00
C GLN A 337 11.43 -10.67 -17.05
N GLY A 338 12.50 -11.02 -17.75
CA GLY A 338 13.65 -10.15 -17.97
C GLY A 338 14.58 -10.01 -16.75
N LEU A 339 15.63 -9.20 -16.91
CA LEU A 339 16.67 -8.96 -15.90
C LEU A 339 16.35 -7.72 -15.06
N GLY A 340 15.24 -7.75 -14.33
CA GLY A 340 14.84 -6.69 -13.42
C GLY A 340 13.46 -6.95 -12.81
N HIS A 341 13.14 -6.21 -11.76
CA HIS A 341 11.87 -6.29 -11.01
C HIS A 341 10.61 -5.85 -11.77
N GLN A 342 10.74 -5.54 -13.06
CA GLN A 342 9.64 -5.14 -13.93
C GLN A 342 9.91 -5.59 -15.36
N SER A 343 8.89 -6.13 -16.01
CA SER A 343 8.99 -6.59 -17.38
C SER A 343 9.23 -5.44 -18.37
N GLY A 344 10.15 -5.66 -19.31
CA GLY A 344 10.32 -4.79 -20.48
C GLY A 344 9.14 -4.82 -21.46
N PHE A 345 8.19 -5.75 -21.27
CA PHE A 345 7.05 -5.99 -22.15
C PHE A 345 5.73 -5.43 -21.60
N VAL A 346 5.74 -4.70 -20.48
CA VAL A 346 4.53 -4.10 -19.91
C VAL A 346 3.72 -3.33 -20.96
N ASN A 347 2.40 -3.57 -20.98
CA ASN A 347 1.43 -3.07 -21.98
C ASN A 347 1.63 -3.61 -23.41
N THR A 348 2.44 -4.63 -23.61
CA THR A 348 2.64 -5.29 -24.91
C THR A 348 1.90 -6.62 -24.96
N GLN A 349 1.30 -6.93 -26.11
CA GLN A 349 0.72 -8.26 -26.36
C GLN A 349 1.80 -9.23 -26.85
N VAL A 350 1.93 -10.35 -26.17
CA VAL A 350 2.93 -11.40 -26.42
C VAL A 350 2.28 -12.72 -26.82
N LEU A 351 3.03 -13.58 -27.50
CA LEU A 351 2.72 -15.00 -27.71
C LEU A 351 3.81 -15.79 -26.99
N THR A 352 3.42 -16.57 -26.00
CA THR A 352 4.36 -17.44 -25.28
C THR A 352 3.80 -18.84 -25.12
N GLN A 353 4.66 -19.78 -24.78
CA GLN A 353 4.28 -21.17 -24.56
C GLN A 353 4.84 -21.63 -23.22
N GLY A 354 4.03 -22.37 -22.46
CA GLY A 354 4.45 -22.91 -21.18
C GLY A 354 3.64 -24.12 -20.76
N VAL A 355 4.20 -24.91 -19.87
CA VAL A 355 3.56 -26.06 -19.23
C VAL A 355 2.86 -25.59 -17.97
N VAL A 356 1.60 -25.95 -17.81
CA VAL A 356 0.82 -25.62 -16.61
C VAL A 356 1.44 -26.29 -15.39
N THR A 357 1.89 -25.51 -14.43
CA THR A 357 2.52 -25.98 -13.19
C THR A 357 1.53 -26.05 -12.03
N ALA A 358 0.61 -25.08 -11.96
CA ALA A 358 -0.44 -25.02 -10.94
C ALA A 358 -1.68 -24.26 -11.47
N ILE A 359 -2.84 -24.49 -10.85
CA ILE A 359 -4.12 -23.84 -11.23
C ILE A 359 -4.73 -23.29 -9.95
N ASP A 360 -5.02 -21.99 -9.95
CA ASP A 360 -5.63 -21.28 -8.83
C ASP A 360 -7.08 -20.86 -9.19
N THR A 361 -7.78 -20.27 -8.23
CA THR A 361 -9.17 -19.83 -8.28
C THR A 361 -9.44 -18.74 -9.31
N ASN A 362 -8.44 -17.95 -9.70
CA ASN A 362 -8.54 -16.82 -10.62
C ASN A 362 -7.67 -16.96 -11.88
N GLY A 363 -6.89 -18.04 -12.01
CA GLY A 363 -5.91 -18.19 -13.09
C GLY A 363 -5.11 -19.50 -13.01
N PHE A 364 -3.95 -19.51 -13.65
CA PHE A 364 -3.04 -20.65 -13.64
C PHE A 364 -1.61 -20.20 -13.92
N TYR A 365 -0.66 -20.97 -13.41
CA TYR A 365 0.77 -20.75 -13.63
C TYR A 365 1.25 -21.62 -14.79
N ILE A 366 2.10 -21.05 -15.63
CA ILE A 366 2.83 -21.80 -16.66
C ILE A 366 4.33 -21.58 -16.49
N GLN A 367 5.11 -22.59 -16.86
CA GLN A 367 6.57 -22.51 -16.89
C GLN A 367 7.13 -23.04 -18.21
N SER A 368 8.28 -22.53 -18.66
CA SER A 368 8.97 -23.02 -19.86
C SER A 368 9.10 -24.55 -19.84
N ALA A 369 8.80 -25.18 -20.97
CA ALA A 369 9.03 -26.62 -21.15
C ALA A 369 10.53 -26.92 -21.18
N ILE A 370 10.93 -28.15 -20.85
CA ILE A 370 12.33 -28.58 -20.92
C ILE A 370 12.91 -28.28 -22.32
N GLY A 371 13.97 -27.46 -22.36
CA GLY A 371 14.65 -27.04 -23.59
C GLY A 371 13.97 -25.90 -24.37
N ALA A 372 12.98 -25.23 -23.79
CA ALA A 372 12.27 -24.09 -24.37
C ALA A 372 12.48 -22.76 -23.60
N SER A 373 13.26 -22.76 -22.52
CA SER A 373 13.68 -21.55 -21.81
C SER A 373 14.67 -20.72 -22.63
N ASP A 374 14.92 -19.49 -22.19
CA ASP A 374 15.97 -18.62 -22.73
C ASP A 374 17.40 -19.06 -22.31
N GLY A 375 17.50 -19.91 -21.30
CA GLY A 375 18.75 -20.48 -20.78
C GLY A 375 19.51 -19.54 -19.85
N ASP A 376 18.87 -18.49 -19.32
CA ASP A 376 19.43 -17.58 -18.32
C ASP A 376 18.79 -17.89 -16.97
N ASP A 377 19.58 -18.36 -16.00
CA ASP A 377 19.06 -18.72 -14.67
C ASP A 377 18.74 -17.50 -13.79
N ARG A 378 19.04 -16.30 -14.29
CA ARG A 378 18.71 -15.02 -13.66
C ARG A 378 17.32 -14.53 -14.06
N THR A 379 16.70 -15.08 -15.09
CA THR A 379 15.33 -14.73 -15.48
C THR A 379 14.38 -15.86 -15.06
N SER A 380 13.20 -15.50 -14.56
CA SER A 380 12.21 -16.52 -14.24
C SER A 380 11.64 -17.16 -15.51
N ASP A 381 11.55 -18.48 -15.52
CA ASP A 381 10.87 -19.25 -16.56
C ASP A 381 9.38 -19.47 -16.27
N GLY A 382 8.87 -18.94 -15.16
CA GLY A 382 7.49 -19.07 -14.69
C GLY A 382 6.72 -17.76 -14.84
N ILE A 383 5.42 -17.84 -15.11
CA ILE A 383 4.54 -16.67 -15.15
C ILE A 383 3.09 -17.04 -14.84
N PHE A 384 2.39 -16.12 -14.18
CA PHE A 384 0.97 -16.26 -13.89
C PHE A 384 0.08 -15.76 -15.05
N VAL A 385 -0.96 -16.53 -15.37
CA VAL A 385 -1.97 -16.21 -16.39
C VAL A 385 -3.31 -15.93 -15.72
N LEU A 386 -3.68 -14.65 -15.64
CA LEU A 386 -4.92 -14.20 -15.00
C LEU A 386 -6.12 -14.37 -15.95
N THR A 387 -7.04 -15.25 -15.57
CA THR A 387 -8.31 -15.50 -16.32
C THR A 387 -9.56 -14.98 -15.59
N GLY A 388 -9.42 -14.48 -14.36
CA GLY A 388 -10.51 -14.02 -13.49
C GLY A 388 -11.33 -15.15 -12.84
N SER A 389 -11.10 -16.40 -13.24
CA SER A 389 -11.66 -17.61 -12.64
C SER A 389 -10.82 -18.82 -13.05
N ALA A 390 -10.83 -19.90 -12.27
CA ALA A 390 -10.12 -21.13 -12.61
C ALA A 390 -10.51 -21.63 -14.02
N PRO A 391 -9.55 -21.80 -14.94
CA PRO A 391 -9.85 -22.15 -16.33
C PRO A 391 -10.41 -23.57 -16.46
N THR A 392 -11.44 -23.75 -17.30
CA THR A 392 -11.98 -25.08 -17.61
C THR A 392 -11.17 -25.77 -18.71
N GLY A 393 -10.87 -27.06 -18.57
CA GLY A 393 -10.22 -27.85 -19.61
C GLY A 393 -8.69 -27.71 -19.67
N VAL A 394 -8.10 -27.04 -18.67
CA VAL A 394 -6.66 -26.94 -18.43
C VAL A 394 -6.30 -27.85 -17.25
N ALA A 395 -5.19 -28.58 -17.35
CA ALA A 395 -4.66 -29.41 -16.27
C ALA A 395 -3.15 -29.23 -16.12
N ARG A 396 -2.62 -29.47 -14.92
CA ARG A 396 -1.16 -29.53 -14.68
C ARG A 396 -0.49 -30.49 -15.68
N GLY A 397 0.62 -30.06 -16.29
CA GLY A 397 1.34 -30.79 -17.34
C GLY A 397 0.87 -30.51 -18.77
N ASP A 398 -0.21 -29.75 -18.96
CA ASP A 398 -0.64 -29.31 -20.28
C ASP A 398 0.33 -28.27 -20.85
N LEU A 399 0.73 -28.44 -22.11
CA LEU A 399 1.48 -27.43 -22.86
C LEU A 399 0.48 -26.48 -23.52
N ILE A 400 0.55 -25.21 -23.15
CA ILE A 400 -0.38 -24.17 -23.57
C ILE A 400 0.37 -23.09 -24.34
N GLU A 401 -0.18 -22.68 -25.48
CA GLU A 401 0.19 -21.42 -26.14
C GLU A 401 -0.76 -20.31 -25.67
N VAL A 402 -0.19 -19.22 -25.16
CA VAL A 402 -0.92 -18.09 -24.58
C VAL A 402 -0.62 -16.83 -25.39
N ARG A 403 -1.68 -16.16 -25.84
CA ARG A 403 -1.64 -14.78 -26.33
C ARG A 403 -2.30 -13.88 -25.30
N ALA A 404 -1.54 -12.96 -24.72
CA ALA A 404 -1.99 -12.11 -23.62
C ALA A 404 -1.20 -10.78 -23.58
N THR A 405 -1.67 -9.83 -22.79
CA THR A 405 -0.95 -8.58 -22.51
C THR A 405 -0.16 -8.71 -21.21
N VAL A 406 1.10 -8.29 -21.21
CA VAL A 406 1.94 -8.27 -20.00
C VAL A 406 1.59 -7.06 -19.12
N THR A 407 1.49 -7.27 -17.82
CA THR A 407 1.25 -6.21 -16.84
C THR A 407 2.00 -6.48 -15.53
N GLU A 408 2.20 -5.43 -14.75
CA GLU A 408 2.72 -5.48 -13.38
C GLU A 408 1.57 -5.48 -12.38
N PHE A 409 1.44 -6.53 -11.59
CA PHE A 409 0.49 -6.62 -10.51
C PHE A 409 1.14 -6.19 -9.19
N ARG A 410 0.46 -5.31 -8.45
CA ARG A 410 0.90 -4.88 -7.12
C ARG A 410 0.01 -5.51 -6.06
N PRO A 411 0.47 -6.49 -5.28
CA PRO A 411 -0.33 -7.11 -4.23
C PRO A 411 -0.90 -6.07 -3.26
N GLY A 412 -2.19 -6.18 -2.95
CA GLY A 412 -2.92 -5.25 -2.07
C GLY A 412 -2.95 -3.78 -2.54
N ASN A 413 -2.41 -3.46 -3.73
CA ASN A 413 -2.11 -2.10 -4.16
C ASN A 413 -1.26 -1.30 -3.13
N ASP A 414 -0.41 -1.99 -2.35
CA ASP A 414 0.48 -1.37 -1.38
C ASP A 414 1.73 -0.84 -2.08
N ALA A 415 2.05 0.44 -1.89
CA ALA A 415 3.24 1.07 -2.47
C ALA A 415 4.56 0.52 -1.91
N ARG A 416 4.52 -0.18 -0.76
CA ARG A 416 5.69 -0.84 -0.15
C ARG A 416 6.03 -2.18 -0.80
N ASN A 417 5.09 -2.80 -1.53
CA ASN A 417 5.32 -4.03 -2.27
C ASN A 417 6.16 -3.80 -3.53
N LEU A 418 6.90 -4.82 -3.96
CA LEU A 418 7.30 -4.98 -5.35
C LEU A 418 6.08 -5.27 -6.25
N THR A 419 6.30 -5.40 -7.55
CA THR A 419 5.27 -5.86 -8.50
C THR A 419 5.59 -7.25 -8.99
N ILE A 420 4.55 -7.99 -9.39
CA ILE A 420 4.65 -9.29 -10.02
C ILE A 420 4.31 -9.18 -11.50
N THR A 421 5.13 -9.79 -12.36
CA THR A 421 4.84 -9.86 -13.79
C THR A 421 3.76 -10.91 -14.05
N GLN A 422 2.68 -10.51 -14.73
CA GLN A 422 1.61 -11.43 -15.10
C GLN A 422 1.01 -11.17 -16.50
N LEU A 423 0.32 -12.18 -17.02
CA LEU A 423 -0.41 -12.13 -18.29
C LEU A 423 -1.91 -11.89 -18.07
N VAL A 424 -2.46 -10.85 -18.69
CA VAL A 424 -3.88 -10.47 -18.60
C VAL A 424 -4.59 -10.50 -19.94
N SER A 425 -5.93 -10.55 -19.90
CA SER A 425 -6.80 -10.72 -21.08
C SER A 425 -6.36 -11.88 -21.99
N PRO A 426 -6.10 -13.08 -21.44
CA PRO A 426 -5.48 -14.15 -22.21
C PRO A 426 -6.48 -14.81 -23.18
N SER A 427 -5.96 -15.22 -24.32
CA SER A 427 -6.53 -16.27 -25.17
C SER A 427 -5.49 -17.39 -25.28
N PHE A 428 -5.91 -18.65 -25.13
CA PHE A 428 -4.95 -19.75 -25.08
C PHE A 428 -5.45 -21.04 -25.75
N THR A 429 -4.49 -21.81 -26.26
CA THR A 429 -4.74 -23.09 -26.94
C THR A 429 -3.87 -24.18 -26.33
N LYS A 430 -4.48 -25.32 -26.00
CA LYS A 430 -3.75 -26.52 -25.58
C LYS A 430 -3.08 -27.18 -26.79
N LEU A 431 -1.76 -27.30 -26.75
CA LEU A 431 -0.94 -27.94 -27.79
C LEU A 431 -0.70 -29.42 -27.50
N GLY A 432 -0.79 -29.83 -26.24
CA GLY A 432 -0.55 -31.21 -25.81
C GLY A 432 -0.17 -31.26 -24.34
N THR A 433 0.80 -32.12 -24.02
CA THR A 433 1.41 -32.23 -22.70
C THR A 433 2.93 -32.19 -22.83
N ALA A 434 3.62 -31.59 -21.88
CA ALA A 434 5.08 -31.57 -21.82
C ALA A 434 5.56 -31.64 -20.37
N ALA A 435 6.86 -31.82 -20.18
CA ALA A 435 7.51 -31.72 -18.88
C ALA A 435 8.15 -30.33 -18.73
N PHE A 436 8.27 -29.88 -17.49
CA PHE A 436 9.00 -28.68 -17.07
C PHE A 436 10.10 -29.07 -16.08
N GLU A 437 11.10 -28.21 -15.91
CA GLU A 437 12.15 -28.41 -14.91
C GLU A 437 11.69 -27.96 -13.52
N THR A 438 12.13 -28.63 -12.46
CA THR A 438 11.91 -28.18 -11.10
C THR A 438 13.23 -27.68 -10.54
N VAL A 439 13.27 -26.41 -10.15
CA VAL A 439 14.44 -25.82 -9.52
C VAL A 439 14.48 -26.28 -8.06
N LEU A 440 15.64 -26.80 -7.63
CA LEU A 440 15.89 -27.13 -6.23
C LEU A 440 16.52 -25.91 -5.55
N ILE A 441 15.94 -25.42 -4.46
CA ILE A 441 16.53 -24.43 -3.55
C ILE A 441 17.17 -25.20 -2.40
N GLY A 442 18.46 -24.94 -2.15
CA GLY A 442 19.26 -25.65 -1.15
C GLY A 442 20.36 -26.52 -1.76
N GLN A 443 20.97 -27.36 -0.93
CA GLN A 443 22.15 -28.19 -1.24
C GLN A 443 21.99 -28.96 -2.56
N GLY A 444 22.96 -28.78 -3.46
CA GLY A 444 22.95 -29.40 -4.79
C GLY A 444 22.05 -28.70 -5.82
N GLY A 445 21.34 -27.66 -5.41
CA GLY A 445 20.55 -26.76 -6.27
C GLY A 445 21.06 -25.32 -6.18
N ARG A 446 20.15 -24.36 -6.40
CA ARG A 446 20.40 -22.93 -6.26
C ARG A 446 20.51 -22.56 -4.78
N GLN A 447 21.50 -21.76 -4.43
CA GLN A 447 21.71 -21.24 -3.08
C GLN A 447 21.26 -19.78 -3.05
N ALA A 448 20.36 -19.44 -2.14
CA ALA A 448 20.05 -18.05 -1.87
C ALA A 448 21.28 -17.37 -1.23
N PRO A 449 21.51 -16.06 -1.48
CA PRO A 449 22.39 -15.26 -0.66
C PRO A 449 22.01 -15.37 0.82
N THR A 450 23.00 -15.28 1.72
CA THR A 450 22.81 -15.50 3.16
C THR A 450 23.02 -14.25 4.02
N GLU A 451 23.41 -13.12 3.43
CA GLU A 451 23.70 -11.90 4.22
C GLU A 451 22.97 -10.67 3.62
N VAL A 452 23.11 -10.48 2.31
CA VAL A 452 22.63 -9.31 1.58
C VAL A 452 21.22 -9.55 1.01
N ILE A 453 20.25 -8.74 1.44
CA ILE A 453 18.95 -8.65 0.77
C ILE A 453 19.09 -7.84 -0.52
N ASP A 454 19.70 -6.65 -0.41
CA ASP A 454 20.02 -5.72 -1.49
C ASP A 454 21.18 -4.82 -1.03
N ASP A 455 22.18 -4.60 -1.89
CA ASP A 455 23.35 -3.75 -1.54
C ASP A 455 23.44 -2.42 -2.32
N ASP A 456 22.56 -2.20 -3.30
CA ASP A 456 22.66 -1.06 -4.22
C ASP A 456 21.39 -0.20 -4.37
N GLY A 457 20.32 -0.53 -3.65
CA GLY A 457 19.06 0.19 -3.66
C GLY A 457 18.17 -0.17 -4.85
N LEU A 458 18.14 -1.44 -5.28
CA LEU A 458 17.42 -1.96 -6.45
C LEU A 458 17.84 -1.30 -7.77
N THR A 459 19.09 -0.87 -7.88
CA THR A 459 19.63 -0.18 -9.07
C THR A 459 20.31 -1.11 -10.06
N SER A 460 20.80 -2.27 -9.61
CA SER A 460 21.18 -3.38 -10.46
C SER A 460 20.35 -4.63 -10.14
N TYR A 461 20.43 -5.61 -11.04
CA TYR A 461 19.74 -6.88 -10.90
C TYR A 461 20.79 -7.99 -10.87
N ASP A 462 21.14 -8.44 -9.67
CA ASP A 462 22.17 -9.44 -9.36
C ASP A 462 21.66 -10.50 -8.36
N PRO A 463 20.95 -11.54 -8.86
CA PRO A 463 20.47 -12.65 -8.02
C PRO A 463 21.59 -13.51 -7.41
N THR A 464 22.86 -13.22 -7.69
CA THR A 464 24.01 -13.91 -7.08
C THR A 464 24.32 -13.34 -5.70
N THR A 465 24.14 -12.03 -5.53
CA THR A 465 24.49 -11.29 -4.30
C THR A 465 23.26 -10.90 -3.51
N ASP A 466 22.16 -10.60 -4.20
CA ASP A 466 21.01 -9.94 -3.60
C ASP A 466 19.87 -10.94 -3.44
N GLY A 467 19.48 -11.19 -2.19
CA GLY A 467 18.39 -12.10 -1.86
C GLY A 467 17.07 -11.71 -2.50
N ILE A 468 16.80 -10.41 -2.65
CA ILE A 468 15.60 -9.89 -3.29
C ILE A 468 15.54 -10.26 -4.78
N ASP A 469 16.67 -10.15 -5.48
CA ASP A 469 16.82 -10.53 -6.89
C ASP A 469 16.81 -12.04 -7.06
N PHE A 470 17.39 -12.78 -6.11
CA PHE A 470 17.39 -14.25 -6.13
C PHE A 470 15.97 -14.80 -6.23
N TYR A 471 15.04 -14.33 -5.39
CA TYR A 471 13.66 -14.79 -5.45
C TYR A 471 12.87 -14.17 -6.62
N GLU A 472 13.18 -12.95 -7.04
CA GLU A 472 12.64 -12.35 -8.28
C GLU A 472 12.95 -13.25 -9.50
N SER A 473 14.18 -13.78 -9.56
CA SER A 473 14.61 -14.68 -10.65
C SER A 473 13.88 -16.03 -10.66
N LEU A 474 13.05 -16.29 -9.66
CA LEU A 474 12.22 -17.48 -9.53
C LEU A 474 10.72 -17.17 -9.56
N GLU A 475 10.32 -15.90 -9.74
CA GLU A 475 8.93 -15.45 -9.67
C GLU A 475 8.00 -16.30 -10.54
N GLY A 476 6.97 -16.91 -9.96
CA GLY A 476 6.00 -17.74 -10.67
C GLY A 476 6.52 -19.13 -11.09
N MET A 477 7.77 -19.48 -10.79
CA MET A 477 8.33 -20.81 -11.07
C MET A 477 7.87 -21.84 -10.04
N TYR A 478 7.72 -23.08 -10.51
CA TYR A 478 7.57 -24.25 -9.66
C TYR A 478 8.93 -24.71 -9.16
N VAL A 479 9.15 -24.64 -7.85
CA VAL A 479 10.41 -24.98 -7.19
C VAL A 479 10.19 -26.02 -6.10
N THR A 480 11.28 -26.60 -5.62
CA THR A 480 11.33 -27.46 -4.43
C THR A 480 12.39 -26.93 -3.47
N ILE A 481 12.03 -26.74 -2.20
CA ILE A 481 12.98 -26.48 -1.11
C ILE A 481 13.44 -27.85 -0.58
N ASP A 482 14.75 -28.12 -0.60
CA ASP A 482 15.31 -29.36 -0.05
C ASP A 482 15.09 -29.39 1.46
N LYS A 483 14.35 -30.39 1.97
CA LYS A 483 14.15 -30.71 3.41
C LYS A 483 14.31 -29.51 4.37
N PRO A 484 13.41 -28.51 4.32
CA PRO A 484 13.59 -27.28 5.07
C PRO A 484 13.59 -27.48 6.60
N LEU A 485 14.31 -26.58 7.28
CA LEU A 485 14.19 -26.31 8.71
C LEU A 485 13.15 -25.20 8.91
N VAL A 486 12.21 -25.41 9.81
CA VAL A 486 11.27 -24.37 10.25
C VAL A 486 11.96 -23.43 11.24
N VAL A 487 12.01 -22.14 10.90
CA VAL A 487 12.64 -21.09 11.72
C VAL A 487 11.63 -20.15 12.37
N SER A 488 10.34 -20.30 12.06
CA SER A 488 9.26 -19.58 12.73
C SER A 488 8.04 -20.46 12.98
N ASN A 489 7.35 -20.23 14.09
CA ASN A 489 6.03 -20.83 14.31
C ASN A 489 5.06 -20.38 13.20
N THR A 490 4.11 -21.25 12.87
CA THR A 490 3.04 -20.92 11.92
C THR A 490 2.14 -19.83 12.51
N ASN A 491 1.94 -18.73 11.78
CA ASN A 491 1.15 -17.60 12.24
C ASN A 491 -0.36 -17.80 12.01
N SER A 492 -1.19 -16.81 12.38
CA SER A 492 -2.65 -16.88 12.24
C SER A 492 -3.16 -16.89 10.79
N PHE A 493 -2.30 -16.57 9.82
CA PHE A 493 -2.59 -16.61 8.39
C PHE A 493 -2.23 -17.95 7.74
N GLY A 494 -1.57 -18.85 8.48
CA GLY A 494 -1.10 -20.14 7.97
C GLY A 494 0.29 -20.08 7.36
N GLU A 495 1.03 -19.00 7.60
CA GLU A 495 2.37 -18.78 7.04
C GLU A 495 3.45 -19.24 8.04
N THR A 496 4.54 -19.80 7.53
CA THR A 496 5.72 -20.17 8.34
C THR A 496 7.01 -19.90 7.57
N TYR A 497 8.06 -19.44 8.24
CA TYR A 497 9.35 -19.23 7.60
C TYR A 497 10.24 -20.46 7.73
N VAL A 498 10.97 -20.75 6.65
CA VAL A 498 11.91 -21.87 6.58
C VAL A 498 13.26 -21.45 6.00
N VAL A 499 14.29 -22.24 6.27
CA VAL A 499 15.56 -22.24 5.53
C VAL A 499 15.83 -23.60 4.92
N ALA A 500 16.43 -23.63 3.74
CA ALA A 500 16.65 -24.86 2.97
C ALA A 500 17.66 -25.82 3.64
N SER A 501 17.62 -27.08 3.21
CA SER A 501 18.56 -28.16 3.53
C SER A 501 18.82 -28.35 5.03
N GLY A 502 17.76 -28.24 5.83
CA GLY A 502 17.87 -28.30 7.28
C GLY A 502 18.75 -27.20 7.89
N GLY A 503 18.88 -26.05 7.24
CA GLY A 503 19.76 -24.95 7.66
C GLY A 503 21.23 -25.11 7.22
N ALA A 504 21.57 -26.16 6.47
CA ALA A 504 22.94 -26.36 6.01
C ALA A 504 23.34 -25.32 4.94
N GLY A 505 24.11 -24.32 5.35
CA GLY A 505 24.57 -23.21 4.49
C GLY A 505 23.98 -21.87 4.90
N ALA A 506 22.94 -21.85 5.72
CA ALA A 506 22.42 -20.64 6.34
C ALA A 506 23.37 -20.12 7.43
N THR A 507 23.38 -18.81 7.62
CA THR A 507 24.05 -18.13 8.75
C THR A 507 23.06 -17.98 9.91
N GLY A 508 23.54 -17.66 11.12
CA GLY A 508 22.65 -17.31 12.24
C GLY A 508 21.78 -18.41 12.86
N VAL A 509 21.81 -19.66 12.38
CA VAL A 509 20.95 -20.74 12.91
C VAL A 509 21.30 -21.05 14.37
N SER A 510 20.34 -20.85 15.28
CA SER A 510 20.51 -21.07 16.72
C SER A 510 20.38 -22.54 17.10
N GLU A 511 20.85 -22.90 18.30
CA GLU A 511 20.71 -24.24 18.87
C GLU A 511 19.24 -24.68 19.00
N ARG A 512 18.32 -23.71 19.05
CA ARG A 512 16.87 -23.92 19.15
C ARG A 512 16.16 -23.94 17.79
N GLY A 513 16.90 -23.80 16.70
CA GLY A 513 16.39 -23.95 15.33
C GLY A 513 15.83 -22.68 14.68
N GLY A 514 15.79 -21.55 15.39
CA GLY A 514 15.51 -20.24 14.79
C GLY A 514 16.74 -19.69 14.06
N ILE A 515 16.61 -18.52 13.42
CA ILE A 515 17.70 -17.87 12.68
C ILE A 515 17.89 -16.42 13.14
N THR A 516 19.08 -16.09 13.63
CA THR A 516 19.40 -14.82 14.30
C THR A 516 20.09 -13.85 13.36
N ILE A 517 19.56 -12.62 13.30
CA ILE A 517 20.15 -11.54 12.48
C ILE A 517 21.47 -11.04 13.09
N SER A 518 22.35 -10.53 12.23
CA SER A 518 23.63 -9.93 12.64
C SER A 518 23.96 -8.65 11.86
N GLU A 519 25.10 -7.99 12.16
CA GLU A 519 25.47 -6.74 11.49
C GLU A 519 25.77 -7.01 10.01
N GLY A 520 24.83 -6.63 9.13
CA GLY A 520 24.94 -6.85 7.68
C GLY A 520 24.27 -8.12 7.20
N ASP A 521 23.65 -8.90 8.09
CA ASP A 521 22.94 -10.13 7.76
C ASP A 521 21.50 -10.08 8.29
N TYR A 522 20.54 -10.00 7.37
CA TYR A 522 19.10 -10.02 7.65
C TYR A 522 18.43 -11.32 7.20
N ASN A 523 19.22 -12.38 7.06
CA ASN A 523 18.83 -13.74 6.68
C ASN A 523 18.04 -13.83 5.36
N PRO A 524 18.56 -13.32 4.23
CA PRO A 524 17.89 -13.40 2.92
C PRO A 524 17.57 -14.83 2.45
N GLU A 525 18.24 -15.85 2.97
CA GLU A 525 18.04 -17.26 2.60
C GLU A 525 16.76 -17.89 3.16
N ARG A 526 16.03 -17.14 4.00
CA ARG A 526 14.76 -17.57 4.57
C ARG A 526 13.62 -17.24 3.61
N LEU A 527 12.71 -18.19 3.47
CA LEU A 527 11.56 -18.13 2.58
C LEU A 527 10.28 -18.44 3.36
N GLN A 528 9.21 -17.68 3.11
CA GLN A 528 7.91 -17.94 3.71
C GLN A 528 7.21 -19.08 2.96
N LEU A 529 6.67 -20.07 3.67
CA LEU A 529 5.68 -20.99 3.13
C LEU A 529 4.31 -20.38 3.39
N ASP A 530 3.47 -20.30 2.37
CA ASP A 530 2.12 -19.73 2.47
C ASP A 530 1.04 -20.73 2.03
N ASN A 531 -0.11 -20.66 2.72
CA ASN A 531 -1.31 -21.43 2.49
C ASN A 531 -2.25 -20.71 1.51
N ASP A 532 -2.06 -20.96 0.23
CA ASP A 532 -3.08 -20.65 -0.77
C ASP A 532 -4.07 -21.82 -0.91
N ASN A 533 -5.23 -21.67 -0.25
CA ASN A 533 -6.31 -22.65 -0.31
C ASN A 533 -6.88 -22.88 -1.72
N GLY A 534 -6.72 -21.91 -2.62
CA GLY A 534 -7.12 -22.02 -4.03
C GLY A 534 -6.21 -22.95 -4.83
N LEU A 535 -4.92 -22.96 -4.50
CA LEU A 535 -3.93 -23.87 -5.05
C LEU A 535 -3.94 -25.24 -4.35
N PHE A 536 -3.84 -25.25 -3.02
CA PHE A 536 -3.81 -26.47 -2.23
C PHE A 536 -4.34 -26.26 -0.81
N ALA A 537 -5.64 -26.55 -0.62
CA ALA A 537 -6.30 -26.51 0.68
C ALA A 537 -5.78 -27.53 1.73
N GLY A 538 -4.75 -28.33 1.41
CA GLY A 538 -4.19 -29.34 2.31
C GLY A 538 -3.04 -28.85 3.18
N PHE A 539 -2.53 -27.64 2.97
CA PHE A 539 -1.44 -27.05 3.76
C PHE A 539 -2.00 -26.28 4.96
N ASN A 540 -2.50 -27.01 5.98
CA ASN A 540 -3.06 -26.42 7.22
C ASN A 540 -2.31 -26.89 8.48
N ASP A 541 -1.13 -27.48 8.32
CA ASP A 541 -0.37 -28.00 9.45
C ASP A 541 0.26 -26.85 10.24
N LEU A 542 0.23 -26.98 11.56
CA LEU A 542 0.90 -26.04 12.46
C LEU A 542 2.34 -26.51 12.65
N TYR A 543 3.27 -25.82 12.01
CA TYR A 543 4.70 -26.02 12.22
C TYR A 543 5.22 -25.14 13.34
N THR A 544 6.21 -25.66 14.05
CA THR A 544 6.89 -24.99 15.15
C THR A 544 8.38 -24.88 14.89
N VAL A 545 9.02 -23.88 15.50
CA VAL A 545 10.46 -23.63 15.34
C VAL A 545 11.25 -24.90 15.67
N GLY A 546 12.16 -25.29 14.78
CA GLY A 546 12.99 -26.49 14.91
C GLY A 546 12.52 -27.68 14.07
N ASP A 547 11.24 -27.72 13.65
CA ASP A 547 10.70 -28.83 12.86
C ASP A 547 11.49 -29.06 11.57
N ARG A 548 11.62 -30.34 11.19
CA ARG A 548 12.24 -30.76 9.92
C ARG A 548 11.17 -31.26 8.98
N LEU A 549 11.08 -30.65 7.80
CA LEU A 549 10.10 -31.02 6.80
C LEU A 549 10.69 -31.96 5.74
N SER A 550 9.82 -32.70 5.06
CA SER A 550 10.14 -33.30 3.76
C SER A 550 10.41 -32.20 2.74
N ASP A 551 10.90 -32.56 1.54
CA ASP A 551 10.96 -31.62 0.42
C ASP A 551 9.61 -30.90 0.25
N VAL A 552 9.65 -29.58 0.11
CA VAL A 552 8.45 -28.73 -0.03
C VAL A 552 8.44 -28.13 -1.42
N SER A 553 7.43 -28.42 -2.22
CA SER A 553 7.31 -27.85 -3.57
C SER A 553 6.11 -26.92 -3.71
N GLY A 554 6.29 -25.88 -4.51
CA GLY A 554 5.30 -24.84 -4.69
C GLY A 554 5.70 -23.82 -5.73
N ILE A 555 4.89 -22.77 -5.84
CA ILE A 555 5.14 -21.65 -6.75
C ILE A 555 5.77 -20.50 -5.94
N ILE A 556 6.88 -19.95 -6.41
CA ILE A 556 7.40 -18.70 -5.84
C ILE A 556 6.47 -17.55 -6.21
N SER A 557 6.08 -16.77 -5.22
CA SER A 557 5.20 -15.61 -5.33
C SER A 557 5.73 -14.50 -4.42
N TYR A 558 5.07 -13.36 -4.44
CA TYR A 558 5.38 -12.21 -3.61
C TYR A 558 4.09 -11.55 -3.12
N SER A 559 3.96 -11.38 -1.82
CA SER A 559 2.84 -10.68 -1.20
C SER A 559 3.25 -10.13 0.16
N PHE A 560 2.50 -9.18 0.70
CA PHE A 560 2.75 -8.61 2.03
C PHE A 560 4.22 -8.24 2.33
N GLN A 561 4.94 -7.75 1.32
CA GLN A 561 6.34 -7.32 1.37
C GLN A 561 7.33 -8.47 1.68
N SER A 562 6.98 -9.70 1.33
CA SER A 562 7.80 -10.90 1.47
C SER A 562 7.71 -11.78 0.22
N TYR A 563 8.79 -12.52 -0.07
CA TYR A 563 8.71 -13.64 -1.00
C TYR A 563 8.17 -14.87 -0.29
N GLU A 564 7.32 -15.60 -0.99
CA GLU A 564 6.61 -16.76 -0.47
C GLU A 564 6.68 -17.92 -1.45
N LEU A 565 6.59 -19.14 -0.92
CA LEU A 565 6.32 -20.34 -1.67
C LEU A 565 4.87 -20.76 -1.40
N LEU A 566 4.03 -20.60 -2.42
CA LEU A 566 2.66 -21.08 -2.42
C LEU A 566 2.70 -22.60 -2.55
N VAL A 567 2.43 -23.30 -1.44
CA VAL A 567 2.55 -24.75 -1.38
C VAL A 567 1.51 -25.41 -2.29
N THR A 568 1.93 -26.40 -3.08
CA THR A 568 1.06 -27.06 -4.07
C THR A 568 0.77 -28.54 -3.77
N GLU A 569 1.41 -29.10 -2.74
CA GLU A 569 1.29 -30.50 -2.37
C GLU A 569 1.44 -30.71 -0.86
N ALA A 570 1.09 -31.92 -0.40
CA ALA A 570 1.17 -32.25 1.02
C ALA A 570 2.63 -32.25 1.50
N VAL A 571 2.87 -31.60 2.63
CA VAL A 571 4.18 -31.53 3.28
C VAL A 571 4.15 -32.46 4.50
N ALA A 572 5.22 -33.23 4.70
CA ALA A 572 5.35 -34.10 5.86
C ALA A 572 6.35 -33.54 6.85
N VAL A 573 5.98 -33.48 8.14
CA VAL A 573 6.94 -33.29 9.23
C VAL A 573 7.73 -34.60 9.40
N THR A 574 9.03 -34.55 9.12
CA THR A 574 9.95 -35.68 9.25
C THR A 574 10.55 -35.79 10.65
N GLU A 575 10.66 -34.67 11.35
CA GLU A 575 11.03 -34.57 12.76
C GLU A 575 10.26 -33.39 13.38
N ASP A 576 9.49 -33.68 14.43
CA ASP A 576 8.71 -32.73 15.21
C ASP A 576 9.54 -32.35 16.44
N VAL A 577 9.91 -31.07 16.56
CA VAL A 577 10.78 -30.54 17.60
C VAL A 577 9.96 -29.73 18.58
N GLU A 578 9.63 -30.33 19.71
CA GLU A 578 8.93 -29.64 20.78
C GLU A 578 9.90 -28.75 21.58
N LEU A 579 9.85 -27.44 21.33
CA LEU A 579 10.59 -26.48 22.14
C LEU A 579 9.97 -26.36 23.54
N VAL A 580 10.83 -26.42 24.55
CA VAL A 580 10.47 -26.22 25.95
C VAL A 580 11.06 -24.90 26.45
N ARG A 581 10.39 -24.32 27.46
CA ARG A 581 10.90 -23.16 28.19
C ARG A 581 12.27 -23.47 28.79
N GLU A 582 13.25 -22.62 28.51
CA GLU A 582 14.55 -22.68 29.16
C GLU A 582 14.44 -22.42 30.67
N THR A 583 15.32 -23.05 31.46
CA THR A 583 15.59 -22.65 32.83
C THR A 583 17.04 -22.24 32.91
N THR A 584 17.30 -21.03 33.39
CA THR A 584 18.67 -20.53 33.51
C THR A 584 19.52 -21.44 34.37
N ASN A 585 20.76 -21.66 33.92
CA ASN A 585 21.77 -22.35 34.72
C ASN A 585 22.47 -21.42 35.71
N LEU A 586 22.18 -20.11 35.66
CA LEU A 586 22.68 -19.14 36.62
C LEU A 586 22.01 -19.38 37.98
N GLN A 587 22.83 -19.36 39.04
CA GLN A 587 22.39 -19.67 40.40
C GLN A 587 22.75 -18.52 41.33
N GLU A 588 21.90 -18.27 42.34
CA GLU A 588 22.19 -17.32 43.40
C GLU A 588 23.53 -17.65 44.09
N ARG A 589 24.33 -16.62 44.41
CA ARG A 589 25.57 -16.77 45.17
C ARG A 589 25.71 -15.68 46.21
N ILE A 590 26.45 -15.97 47.26
CA ILE A 590 26.69 -15.02 48.36
C ILE A 590 27.56 -13.82 47.91
N ASP A 591 28.42 -14.02 46.91
CA ASP A 591 29.35 -13.02 46.37
C ASP A 591 28.87 -12.40 45.05
N ARG A 592 27.62 -12.67 44.64
CA ARG A 592 27.05 -12.20 43.38
C ARG A 592 25.62 -11.71 43.55
N VAL A 593 25.29 -10.69 42.78
CA VAL A 593 23.91 -10.20 42.61
C VAL A 593 23.41 -10.61 41.23
N SER A 594 22.19 -11.12 41.19
CA SER A 594 21.45 -11.46 39.97
C SER A 594 20.56 -10.30 39.56
N VAL A 595 20.67 -9.88 38.30
CA VAL A 595 19.95 -8.75 37.74
C VAL A 595 19.32 -9.18 36.42
N ALA A 596 17.99 -9.18 36.38
CA ALA A 596 17.23 -9.45 35.17
C ALA A 596 16.72 -8.16 34.53
N THR A 597 16.53 -8.16 33.21
CA THR A 597 15.63 -7.24 32.51
C THR A 597 14.52 -8.01 31.83
N TYR A 598 13.29 -7.50 31.90
CA TYR A 598 12.13 -8.21 31.38
C TYR A 598 11.00 -7.25 30.96
N ASN A 599 10.70 -7.22 29.66
CA ASN A 599 9.54 -6.53 29.12
C ASN A 599 8.27 -7.37 29.38
N MET A 600 7.30 -6.79 30.10
CA MET A 600 6.12 -7.51 30.59
C MET A 600 4.91 -7.45 29.64
N GLU A 601 5.05 -6.87 28.44
CA GLU A 601 4.00 -6.73 27.41
C GLU A 601 2.72 -6.09 27.98
N ASN A 602 2.77 -4.78 28.20
CA ASN A 602 1.66 -3.96 28.68
C ASN A 602 0.94 -4.45 29.95
N LEU A 603 1.65 -5.13 30.85
CA LEU A 603 1.07 -5.72 32.06
C LEU A 603 0.25 -4.73 32.88
N SER A 604 -0.97 -5.12 33.26
CA SER A 604 -1.87 -4.39 34.16
C SER A 604 -2.48 -5.30 35.22
N ALA A 605 -2.90 -4.72 36.36
CA ALA A 605 -3.62 -5.43 37.42
C ALA A 605 -4.97 -6.02 36.96
N VAL A 606 -5.52 -5.56 35.83
CA VAL A 606 -6.78 -6.05 35.27
C VAL A 606 -6.60 -7.19 34.26
N ASP A 607 -5.36 -7.57 33.95
CA ASP A 607 -5.08 -8.73 33.12
C ASP A 607 -5.60 -10.02 33.74
N SER A 608 -5.73 -11.04 32.90
CA SER A 608 -6.13 -12.38 33.36
C SER A 608 -5.17 -12.91 34.43
N ALA A 609 -5.70 -13.66 35.38
CA ALA A 609 -4.87 -14.34 36.38
C ALA A 609 -3.82 -15.23 35.70
N ASP A 610 -4.17 -15.90 34.60
CA ASP A 610 -3.27 -16.78 33.86
C ASP A 610 -2.02 -16.04 33.35
N LYS A 611 -2.17 -14.82 32.80
CA LYS A 611 -1.05 -13.95 32.37
C LYS A 611 -0.16 -13.55 33.56
N ILE A 612 -0.76 -13.14 34.68
CA ILE A 612 0.00 -12.71 35.87
C ILE A 612 0.77 -13.90 36.48
N TYR A 613 0.12 -15.05 36.63
CA TYR A 613 0.76 -16.26 37.16
C TYR A 613 1.78 -16.85 36.18
N SER A 614 1.63 -16.70 34.86
CA SER A 614 2.66 -17.16 33.92
C SER A 614 3.94 -16.33 34.05
N LEU A 615 3.84 -15.00 34.16
CA LEU A 615 4.99 -14.14 34.44
C LEU A 615 5.64 -14.44 35.80
N ALA A 616 4.82 -14.70 36.83
CA ALA A 616 5.34 -15.12 38.13
C ALA A 616 6.10 -16.45 38.04
N SER A 617 5.60 -17.41 37.25
CA SER A 617 6.28 -18.69 37.00
C SER A 617 7.64 -18.49 36.35
N ASP A 618 7.72 -17.64 35.33
CA ASP A 618 8.99 -17.34 34.66
C ASP A 618 10.01 -16.79 35.66
N ILE A 619 9.59 -15.84 36.49
CA ILE A 619 10.45 -15.21 37.50
C ILE A 619 10.93 -16.23 38.53
N VAL A 620 10.04 -17.07 39.07
CA VAL A 620 10.39 -17.99 40.15
C VAL A 620 11.19 -19.19 39.66
N PHE A 621 10.77 -19.81 38.56
CA PHE A 621 11.29 -21.11 38.14
C PHE A 621 12.28 -21.02 36.99
N ASN A 622 12.04 -20.17 35.99
CA ASN A 622 12.89 -20.10 34.80
C ASN A 622 14.08 -19.16 35.01
N LEU A 623 13.88 -18.05 35.72
CA LEU A 623 14.91 -17.06 36.06
C LEU A 623 15.57 -17.30 37.42
N ASN A 624 15.14 -18.33 38.17
CA ASN A 624 15.61 -18.63 39.53
C ASN A 624 15.49 -17.46 40.52
N ALA A 625 14.38 -16.72 40.48
CA ALA A 625 14.05 -15.59 41.37
C ALA A 625 15.19 -14.55 41.52
N PRO A 626 15.47 -13.74 40.48
CA PRO A 626 16.57 -12.78 40.49
C PRO A 626 16.49 -11.78 41.65
N ASP A 627 17.64 -11.34 42.18
CA ASP A 627 17.70 -10.37 43.28
C ASP A 627 17.07 -9.02 42.88
N ILE A 628 17.24 -8.61 41.61
CA ILE A 628 16.67 -7.39 41.03
C ILE A 628 16.12 -7.69 39.63
N ILE A 629 14.93 -7.17 39.32
CA ILE A 629 14.31 -7.24 37.99
C ILE A 629 14.01 -5.80 37.53
N ALA A 630 14.67 -5.38 36.45
CA ALA A 630 14.32 -4.18 35.71
C ALA A 630 13.15 -4.51 34.76
N ALA A 631 11.93 -4.11 35.14
CA ALA A 631 10.74 -4.39 34.36
C ALA A 631 10.38 -3.22 33.45
N GLN A 632 10.03 -3.52 32.20
CA GLN A 632 9.44 -2.59 31.26
C GLN A 632 7.95 -2.91 31.08
N GLU A 633 7.22 -1.97 30.49
CA GLU A 633 5.80 -2.13 30.15
C GLU A 633 4.83 -2.38 31.31
N ILE A 634 5.13 -1.85 32.50
CA ILE A 634 4.16 -1.85 33.59
C ILE A 634 3.14 -0.73 33.34
N GLN A 635 1.88 -1.09 33.17
CA GLN A 635 0.74 -0.17 33.10
C GLN A 635 0.21 0.19 34.47
N ASP A 636 -0.55 1.28 34.53
CA ASP A 636 -1.20 1.67 35.76
C ASP A 636 -2.32 0.69 36.16
N GLY A 637 -2.92 0.90 37.33
CA GLY A 637 -3.78 -0.09 37.97
C GLY A 637 -5.09 -0.42 37.24
N ASP A 638 -5.55 0.43 36.31
CA ASP A 638 -6.73 0.18 35.47
C ASP A 638 -6.40 -0.04 33.98
N GLY A 639 -5.10 -0.16 33.64
CA GLY A 639 -4.61 -0.43 32.30
C GLY A 639 -4.96 0.70 31.33
N ALA A 640 -5.41 0.37 30.11
CA ALA A 640 -5.89 1.35 29.11
C ALA A 640 -7.20 2.09 29.49
N GLY A 641 -7.61 2.02 30.76
CA GLY A 641 -8.85 2.57 31.30
C GLY A 641 -8.89 4.11 31.33
N THR A 642 -9.19 4.66 32.51
CA THR A 642 -9.49 6.09 32.65
C THR A 642 -8.26 6.95 32.92
N GLY A 643 -7.11 6.35 33.22
CA GLY A 643 -5.87 7.04 33.55
C GLY A 643 -5.98 7.94 34.79
N SER A 644 -6.87 7.59 35.74
CA SER A 644 -7.15 8.41 36.93
C SER A 644 -6.18 8.15 38.09
N ASN A 645 -5.55 6.97 38.13
CA ASN A 645 -4.41 6.65 38.97
C ASN A 645 -3.23 6.25 38.08
N LEU A 646 -2.25 7.13 37.91
CA LEU A 646 -1.11 6.93 37.00
C LEU A 646 -0.04 5.96 37.54
N SER A 647 -0.23 5.45 38.75
CA SER A 647 0.70 4.49 39.38
C SER A 647 0.28 3.07 39.02
N GLY A 648 1.25 2.21 38.73
CA GLY A 648 1.01 0.76 38.70
C GLY A 648 1.76 0.01 39.77
N VAL A 649 1.92 0.64 40.92
CA VAL A 649 2.02 -0.10 42.19
C VAL A 649 0.91 -1.17 42.30
N PRO A 650 -0.38 -0.90 41.95
CA PRO A 650 -1.39 -1.96 41.94
C PRO A 650 -1.04 -3.15 41.03
N THR A 651 -0.55 -2.88 39.82
CA THR A 651 -0.09 -3.89 38.86
C THR A 651 1.07 -4.69 39.41
N ALA A 652 2.11 -4.02 39.90
CA ALA A 652 3.26 -4.66 40.51
C ALA A 652 2.87 -5.52 41.72
N GLN A 653 1.93 -5.06 42.54
CA GLN A 653 1.46 -5.81 43.71
C GLN A 653 0.75 -7.11 43.31
N ALA A 654 0.00 -7.11 42.21
CA ALA A 654 -0.63 -8.32 41.70
C ALA A 654 0.42 -9.37 41.29
N LEU A 655 1.47 -8.95 40.59
CA LEU A 655 2.58 -9.83 40.22
C LEU A 655 3.38 -10.31 41.45
N ILE A 656 3.69 -9.42 42.41
CA ILE A 656 4.36 -9.78 43.67
C ILE A 656 3.56 -10.83 44.43
N GLN A 657 2.23 -10.68 44.51
CA GLN A 657 1.38 -11.66 45.17
C GLN A 657 1.42 -13.01 44.46
N ALA A 658 1.37 -13.03 43.12
CA ALA A 658 1.48 -14.28 42.36
C ALA A 658 2.85 -14.97 42.56
N ILE A 659 3.94 -14.19 42.62
CA ILE A 659 5.29 -14.70 42.93
C ILE A 659 5.34 -15.34 44.32
N LEU A 660 4.77 -14.67 45.33
CA LEU A 660 4.67 -15.19 46.70
C LEU A 660 3.85 -16.47 46.78
N ASP A 661 2.72 -16.52 46.09
CA ASP A 661 1.86 -17.70 46.04
C ASP A 661 2.57 -18.92 45.43
N MET A 662 3.56 -18.69 44.55
CA MET A 662 4.43 -19.72 43.97
C MET A 662 5.66 -20.07 44.83
N GLY A 663 5.83 -19.41 45.98
CA GLY A 663 6.97 -19.63 46.87
C GLY A 663 8.23 -18.84 46.51
N GLY A 664 8.12 -17.83 45.64
CA GLY A 664 9.18 -16.86 45.38
C GLY A 664 9.34 -15.82 46.51
N PRO A 665 10.28 -14.88 46.36
CA PRO A 665 10.58 -13.87 47.37
C PRO A 665 9.49 -12.79 47.44
N GLU A 666 9.39 -12.14 48.60
CA GLU A 666 8.57 -10.93 48.79
C GLU A 666 9.29 -9.73 48.19
N TYR A 667 9.19 -9.57 46.87
CA TYR A 667 9.77 -8.42 46.18
C TYR A 667 9.17 -7.10 46.68
N ALA A 668 10.03 -6.10 46.87
CA ALA A 668 9.63 -4.71 46.93
C ALA A 668 9.63 -4.10 45.51
N TYR A 669 8.77 -3.11 45.27
CA TYR A 669 8.67 -2.43 43.98
C TYR A 669 8.99 -0.94 44.07
N ALA A 670 9.78 -0.44 43.12
CA ALA A 670 10.16 0.95 43.01
C ALA A 670 9.82 1.49 41.60
N GLU A 671 9.05 2.59 41.56
CA GLU A 671 8.71 3.31 40.34
C GLU A 671 8.70 4.83 40.57
N ILE A 672 8.69 5.59 39.47
CA ILE A 672 8.27 6.99 39.46
C ILE A 672 7.12 7.10 38.47
N ALA A 673 5.90 7.27 38.98
CA ALA A 673 4.70 7.40 38.16
C ALA A 673 4.78 8.63 37.23
N PRO A 674 4.21 8.56 36.01
CA PRO A 674 4.07 9.71 35.14
C PRO A 674 3.35 10.88 35.84
N SER A 675 3.76 12.11 35.51
CA SER A 675 3.17 13.32 36.10
C SER A 675 1.86 13.75 35.45
N ALA A 676 1.53 13.17 34.29
CA ALA A 676 0.30 13.42 33.54
C ALA A 676 -0.07 12.17 32.72
N ALA A 677 -1.37 11.97 32.51
CA ALA A 677 -1.88 10.91 31.64
C ALA A 677 -1.33 11.07 30.20
N ASN A 678 -1.05 9.96 29.53
CA ASN A 678 -0.57 9.92 28.13
C ASN A 678 0.73 10.70 27.89
N SER A 679 1.51 10.94 28.94
CA SER A 679 2.81 11.64 28.84
C SER A 679 3.97 10.71 28.55
N THR A 680 3.78 9.40 28.76
CA THR A 680 4.67 8.33 28.36
C THR A 680 4.03 7.60 27.18
N GLY A 681 4.78 7.35 26.12
CA GLY A 681 4.28 6.69 24.90
C GLY A 681 3.86 5.23 25.14
N GLY A 682 3.45 4.55 24.06
CA GLY A 682 2.89 3.20 24.09
C GLY A 682 1.36 3.21 24.05
N GLU A 683 0.71 2.24 24.71
CA GLU A 683 -0.75 2.13 24.71
C GLU A 683 -1.44 3.39 25.29
N PRO A 684 -2.40 3.99 24.56
CA PRO A 684 -3.19 5.09 25.07
C PRO A 684 -3.87 4.76 26.41
N ASN A 685 -3.78 5.69 27.34
CA ASN A 685 -4.25 5.66 28.73
C ASN A 685 -3.56 4.67 29.67
N GLY A 686 -2.71 3.75 29.18
CA GLY A 686 -2.00 2.78 30.03
C GLY A 686 -0.88 3.37 30.89
N ASN A 687 -0.40 4.57 30.55
CA ASN A 687 0.64 5.31 31.30
C ASN A 687 1.87 4.45 31.61
N ILE A 688 2.33 3.73 30.59
CA ILE A 688 3.38 2.73 30.66
C ILE A 688 4.68 3.34 31.19
N ARG A 689 5.40 2.59 32.02
CA ARG A 689 6.69 2.99 32.60
C ARG A 689 7.59 1.82 32.95
N ASN A 690 8.81 2.19 33.31
CA ASN A 690 9.82 1.30 33.83
C ASN A 690 9.69 1.20 35.36
N GLY A 691 10.03 0.04 35.91
CA GLY A 691 10.02 -0.23 37.35
C GLY A 691 11.14 -1.18 37.76
N PHE A 692 11.38 -1.28 39.07
CA PHE A 692 12.28 -2.27 39.65
C PHE A 692 11.56 -3.12 40.69
N PHE A 693 11.57 -4.44 40.51
CA PHE A 693 11.32 -5.39 41.58
C PHE A 693 12.66 -5.78 42.20
N TYR A 694 12.76 -5.84 43.53
CA TYR A 694 14.01 -6.21 44.20
C TYR A 694 13.74 -6.95 45.52
N ASP A 695 14.53 -7.98 45.80
CA ASP A 695 14.40 -8.77 47.03
C ASP A 695 15.08 -8.00 48.18
N PRO A 696 14.30 -7.44 49.14
CA PRO A 696 14.87 -6.67 50.24
C PRO A 696 15.68 -7.52 51.23
N SER A 697 15.60 -8.85 51.16
CA SER A 697 16.44 -9.76 51.95
C SER A 697 17.85 -9.89 51.38
N ARG A 698 18.04 -9.54 50.11
CA ARG A 698 19.29 -9.68 49.35
C ARG A 698 19.97 -8.34 49.10
N VAL A 699 19.20 -7.33 48.69
CA VAL A 699 19.72 -6.00 48.32
C VAL A 699 18.96 -4.90 49.06
N THR A 700 19.60 -3.75 49.23
CA THR A 700 18.96 -2.56 49.80
C THR A 700 18.94 -1.43 48.77
N LEU A 701 17.76 -0.91 48.43
CA LEU A 701 17.63 0.31 47.63
C LEU A 701 18.27 1.49 48.39
N VAL A 702 19.27 2.14 47.79
CA VAL A 702 19.94 3.31 48.36
C VAL A 702 18.94 4.46 48.43
N ALA A 703 18.74 4.98 49.64
CA ALA A 703 17.80 6.07 49.89
C ALA A 703 18.11 7.30 49.02
N GLY A 704 17.10 7.78 48.28
CA GLY A 704 17.22 8.96 47.40
C GLY A 704 17.93 8.69 46.06
N SER A 705 18.27 7.44 45.74
CA SER A 705 18.88 7.10 44.44
C SER A 705 17.87 7.03 43.28
N LEU A 706 16.61 6.69 43.59
CA LEU A 706 15.54 6.52 42.61
C LEU A 706 15.23 7.85 41.90
N GLN A 707 15.46 7.91 40.59
CA GLN A 707 15.27 9.12 39.79
C GLN A 707 15.03 8.81 38.31
N LEU A 708 14.38 9.74 37.61
CA LEU A 708 14.28 9.70 36.15
C LEU A 708 15.41 10.50 35.50
N ILE A 709 15.95 10.00 34.39
CA ILE A 709 16.78 10.83 33.50
C ILE A 709 15.83 11.75 32.73
N ASN A 710 15.89 13.05 33.05
CA ASN A 710 15.00 14.05 32.48
C ASN A 710 15.70 14.78 31.32
N ASP A 711 15.17 14.59 30.11
CA ASP A 711 15.59 15.30 28.91
C ASP A 711 14.39 15.45 27.95
N PRO A 712 14.22 16.59 27.26
CA PRO A 712 13.14 16.79 26.28
C PRO A 712 13.08 15.71 25.18
N ILE A 713 14.16 14.99 24.90
CA ILE A 713 14.17 13.88 23.93
C ILE A 713 13.19 12.76 24.29
N TYR A 714 12.82 12.65 25.56
CA TYR A 714 11.85 11.67 26.05
C TYR A 714 10.40 12.15 26.00
N SER A 715 10.11 13.29 25.37
CA SER A 715 8.74 13.78 25.20
C SER A 715 7.90 12.77 24.40
N GLY A 716 6.82 12.25 25.01
CA GLY A 716 5.95 11.26 24.37
C GLY A 716 6.51 9.83 24.34
N THR A 717 7.55 9.54 25.13
CA THR A 717 8.16 8.21 25.26
C THR A 717 8.60 7.96 26.71
N ARG A 718 9.05 6.76 27.03
CA ARG A 718 9.38 6.37 28.42
C ARG A 718 10.74 6.98 28.81
N ARG A 719 10.80 7.60 30.00
CA ARG A 719 12.05 8.10 30.57
C ARG A 719 12.80 6.97 31.29
N PRO A 720 14.14 6.89 31.18
CA PRO A 720 14.91 5.91 31.93
C PRO A 720 14.76 6.08 33.44
N LEU A 721 14.55 4.98 34.15
CA LEU A 721 14.46 4.93 35.60
C LEU A 721 15.80 4.45 36.18
N VAL A 722 16.40 5.25 37.05
CA VAL A 722 17.66 4.94 37.70
C VAL A 722 17.40 4.56 39.16
N ALA A 723 18.07 3.51 39.64
CA ALA A 723 18.13 3.15 41.05
C ALA A 723 19.53 2.63 41.41
N SER A 724 19.98 2.88 42.64
CA SER A 724 21.21 2.28 43.17
C SER A 724 20.86 1.29 44.29
N PHE A 725 21.51 0.13 44.29
CA PHE A 725 21.31 -0.94 45.24
C PHE A 725 22.63 -1.27 45.94
N GLU A 726 22.58 -1.47 47.25
CA GLU A 726 23.70 -1.98 48.04
C GLU A 726 23.63 -3.51 48.12
N PHE A 727 24.76 -4.15 47.84
CA PHE A 727 24.97 -5.58 48.03
C PHE A 727 26.40 -5.81 48.55
N ASN A 728 26.56 -6.51 49.67
CA ASN A 728 27.86 -6.75 50.31
C ASN A 728 28.71 -5.48 50.56
N GLY A 729 28.08 -4.33 50.76
CA GLY A 729 28.75 -3.03 50.97
C GLY A 729 29.32 -2.40 49.70
N GLU A 730 28.93 -2.91 48.53
CA GLU A 730 29.22 -2.35 47.23
C GLU A 730 27.93 -1.81 46.61
N THR A 731 28.02 -0.64 45.97
CA THR A 731 26.89 -0.02 45.27
C THR A 731 26.86 -0.43 43.80
N LEU A 732 25.72 -0.96 43.35
CA LEU A 732 25.39 -1.18 41.93
C LEU A 732 24.34 -0.15 41.50
N THR A 733 24.56 0.56 40.40
CA THR A 733 23.56 1.48 39.83
C THR A 733 22.99 0.90 38.54
N LEU A 734 21.68 0.86 38.45
CA LEU A 734 20.93 0.34 37.31
C LEU A 734 20.15 1.47 36.63
N VAL A 735 20.17 1.48 35.30
CA VAL A 735 19.41 2.41 34.46
C VAL A 735 18.46 1.57 33.60
N ASN A 736 17.19 1.50 33.99
CA ASN A 736 16.14 0.77 33.28
C ASN A 736 15.61 1.63 32.12
N VAL A 737 15.76 1.16 30.88
CA VAL A 737 15.34 1.84 29.65
C VAL A 737 14.18 1.13 28.95
N HIS A 738 13.35 1.90 28.25
CA HIS A 738 12.40 1.42 27.26
C HIS A 738 12.39 2.46 26.14
N SER A 739 13.07 2.17 25.05
CA SER A 739 13.33 3.13 23.98
C SER A 739 12.19 3.22 22.95
N THR A 740 12.28 4.18 22.03
CA THR A 740 11.26 4.35 20.98
C THR A 740 11.19 3.12 20.08
N SER A 741 9.97 2.59 19.88
CA SER A 741 9.69 1.41 19.05
C SER A 741 10.15 1.56 17.59
N ARG A 742 10.45 0.42 16.96
CA ARG A 742 10.72 0.26 15.52
C ARG A 742 9.43 0.22 14.66
N GLY A 743 8.25 0.42 15.28
CA GLY A 743 6.99 0.49 14.55
C GLY A 743 7.01 1.56 13.46
N GLY A 744 6.70 1.15 12.23
CA GLY A 744 6.72 2.02 11.05
C GLY A 744 7.99 1.94 10.19
N SER A 745 8.92 1.02 10.50
CA SER A 745 10.06 0.71 9.63
C SER A 745 9.62 0.21 8.26
N ASP A 746 10.47 0.43 7.26
CA ASP A 746 10.27 -0.19 5.94
C ASP A 746 10.50 -1.72 6.05
N PRO A 747 9.77 -2.53 5.27
CA PRO A 747 9.91 -3.98 5.30
C PRO A 747 11.22 -4.44 4.66
N LEU A 748 11.75 -5.58 5.12
CA LEU A 748 13.05 -6.11 4.68
C LEU A 748 13.09 -6.38 3.17
N PHE A 749 12.03 -7.00 2.60
CA PHE A 749 11.90 -7.28 1.17
C PHE A 749 10.97 -6.28 0.46
N GLY A 750 10.92 -5.04 0.94
CA GLY A 750 10.08 -3.97 0.37
C GLY A 750 10.70 -3.30 -0.86
N ALA A 751 9.88 -2.52 -1.58
CA ALA A 751 10.28 -1.71 -2.74
C ALA A 751 11.21 -0.53 -2.42
N LYS A 752 11.59 -0.34 -1.15
CA LYS A 752 12.53 0.68 -0.71
C LYS A 752 13.70 0.03 -0.01
N GLN A 753 14.85 0.06 -0.67
CA GLN A 753 16.12 -0.46 -0.16
C GLN A 753 17.17 0.65 -0.01
N PRO A 754 18.05 0.57 1.00
CA PRO A 754 17.91 -0.30 2.18
C PRO A 754 16.69 0.14 3.03
N PRO A 755 16.07 -0.77 3.79
CA PRO A 755 14.90 -0.45 4.61
C PRO A 755 15.25 0.61 5.65
N ALA A 756 14.44 1.67 5.76
CA ALA A 756 14.65 2.66 6.79
C ALA A 756 14.10 2.16 8.13
N ASP A 757 14.95 2.26 9.16
CA ASP A 757 14.56 1.95 10.53
C ASP A 757 13.84 3.15 11.18
N ALA A 758 12.55 2.99 11.46
CA ALA A 758 11.76 4.00 12.12
C ALA A 758 12.22 4.19 13.57
N GLY A 759 12.42 5.45 13.95
CA GLY A 759 12.80 5.81 15.32
C GLY A 759 14.29 5.69 15.63
N ASP A 760 15.15 5.25 14.71
CA ASP A 760 16.61 5.12 14.94
C ASP A 760 17.25 6.41 15.48
N ALA A 761 16.96 7.55 14.83
CA ALA A 761 17.46 8.86 15.28
C ALA A 761 16.99 9.22 16.71
N ALA A 762 15.77 8.83 17.08
CA ALA A 762 15.24 9.05 18.42
C ALA A 762 15.93 8.14 19.45
N ARG A 763 16.09 6.84 19.16
CA ARG A 763 16.81 5.89 20.03
C ARG A 763 18.26 6.31 20.24
N THR A 764 18.94 6.74 19.17
CA THR A 764 20.31 7.26 19.23
C THR A 764 20.40 8.46 20.17
N ALA A 765 19.50 9.42 20.05
CA ALA A 765 19.48 10.60 20.93
C ALA A 765 19.13 10.26 22.39
N GLN A 766 18.23 9.29 22.63
CA GLN A 766 17.92 8.78 23.96
C GLN A 766 19.15 8.16 24.63
N MET A 767 19.85 7.27 23.93
CA MET A 767 21.05 6.63 24.49
C MET A 767 22.22 7.60 24.64
N ALA A 768 22.33 8.63 23.80
CA ALA A 768 23.28 9.72 24.03
C ALA A 768 22.99 10.50 25.32
N ALA A 769 21.72 10.73 25.67
CA ALA A 769 21.33 11.36 26.92
C ALA A 769 21.66 10.46 28.14
N VAL A 770 21.42 9.14 28.02
CA VAL A 770 21.85 8.16 29.04
C VAL A 770 23.38 8.17 29.18
N ARG A 771 24.13 8.16 28.07
CA ARG A 771 25.59 8.20 28.07
C ARG A 771 26.13 9.45 28.78
N SER A 772 25.58 10.62 28.48
CA SER A 772 25.96 11.89 29.13
C SER A 772 25.76 11.84 30.65
N TRP A 773 24.64 11.26 31.09
CA TRP A 773 24.39 11.04 32.51
C TRP A 773 25.43 10.10 33.14
N ILE A 774 25.79 9.01 32.46
CA ILE A 774 26.79 8.04 32.92
C ILE A 774 28.18 8.68 33.00
N ASP A 775 28.60 9.41 31.97
CA ASP A 775 29.91 10.07 31.94
C ASP A 775 30.07 11.04 33.13
N ALA A 776 29.00 11.76 33.50
CA ALA A 776 29.02 12.61 34.68
C ALA A 776 29.19 11.83 36.00
N LYS A 777 28.65 10.61 36.09
CA LYS A 777 28.83 9.73 37.25
C LYS A 777 30.22 9.12 37.30
N VAL A 778 30.71 8.59 36.19
CA VAL A 778 32.05 7.99 36.08
C VAL A 778 33.14 9.04 36.28
N ALA A 779 32.94 10.29 35.84
CA ALA A 779 33.86 11.38 36.12
C ALA A 779 33.99 11.70 37.62
N ALA A 780 32.92 11.51 38.39
CA ALA A 780 32.92 11.67 39.84
C ALA A 780 33.47 10.44 40.57
N ASP A 781 33.22 9.24 40.04
CA ASP A 781 33.71 7.96 40.55
C ASP A 781 34.10 7.01 39.41
N PRO A 782 35.40 6.91 39.06
CA PRO A 782 35.87 6.00 38.01
C PRO A 782 35.63 4.51 38.32
N ALA A 783 35.38 4.16 39.59
CA ALA A 783 35.08 2.78 40.01
C ALA A 783 33.58 2.47 39.98
N ALA A 784 32.75 3.41 39.49
CA ALA A 784 31.30 3.24 39.45
C ALA A 784 30.90 1.97 38.68
N LYS A 785 30.00 1.21 39.29
CA LYS A 785 29.42 -0.02 38.77
C LYS A 785 28.03 0.29 38.24
N ILE A 786 27.92 0.49 36.93
CA ILE A 786 26.69 0.96 36.29
C ILE A 786 26.30 -0.01 35.17
N ALA A 787 25.05 -0.43 35.14
CA ALA A 787 24.46 -1.15 34.01
C ALA A 787 23.23 -0.41 33.48
N VAL A 788 23.14 -0.30 32.15
CA VAL A 788 21.94 0.13 31.43
C VAL A 788 21.29 -1.14 30.89
N LEU A 789 20.03 -1.34 31.21
CA LEU A 789 19.32 -2.56 30.87
C LEU A 789 17.86 -2.27 30.55
N GLY A 790 17.27 -3.07 29.67
CA GLY A 790 15.91 -2.84 29.22
C GLY A 790 15.69 -3.20 27.77
N ASP A 791 14.54 -2.77 27.29
CA ASP A 791 14.16 -2.81 25.89
C ASP A 791 14.73 -1.57 25.18
N PHE A 792 15.75 -1.78 24.36
CA PHE A 792 16.37 -0.71 23.58
C PHE A 792 15.65 -0.49 22.25
N ASN A 793 14.81 -1.43 21.81
CA ASN A 793 14.17 -1.44 20.49
C ASN A 793 15.19 -1.22 19.36
N GLY A 794 16.42 -1.69 19.51
CA GLY A 794 17.49 -1.48 18.52
C GLY A 794 18.62 -2.46 18.72
N PHE A 795 19.31 -2.78 17.64
CA PHE A 795 20.31 -3.86 17.61
C PHE A 795 21.68 -3.42 18.13
N VAL A 796 22.53 -4.39 18.47
CA VAL A 796 23.85 -4.11 19.06
C VAL A 796 24.79 -3.30 18.13
N TRP A 797 24.58 -3.37 16.82
CA TRP A 797 25.32 -2.58 15.83
C TRP A 797 24.71 -1.20 15.54
N GLU A 798 23.54 -0.88 16.09
CA GLU A 798 22.92 0.44 15.88
C GLU A 798 23.63 1.54 16.68
N ASN A 799 23.46 2.78 16.22
CA ASN A 799 24.07 3.96 16.84
C ASN A 799 23.61 4.18 18.28
N ALA A 800 22.39 3.75 18.62
CA ALA A 800 21.88 3.81 19.99
C ALA A 800 22.75 3.01 20.97
N ILE A 801 23.05 1.75 20.65
CA ILE A 801 23.88 0.89 21.51
C ILE A 801 25.35 1.32 21.43
N LYS A 802 25.85 1.64 20.23
CA LYS A 802 27.20 2.18 20.01
C LYS A 802 27.44 3.46 20.83
N SER A 803 26.42 4.28 21.09
CA SER A 803 26.54 5.48 21.95
C SER A 803 26.98 5.15 23.38
N LEU A 804 26.59 4.00 23.92
CA LEU A 804 27.00 3.53 25.24
C LEU A 804 28.37 2.85 25.22
N THR A 805 28.66 2.04 24.20
CA THR A 805 29.87 1.20 24.16
C THR A 805 31.10 1.92 23.59
N ASN A 806 30.91 2.99 22.81
CA ASN A 806 32.00 3.77 22.23
C ASN A 806 32.99 4.27 23.29
N GLY A 807 34.29 4.06 23.01
CA GLY A 807 35.39 4.37 23.92
C GLY A 807 35.70 3.28 24.95
N GLY A 808 34.98 2.15 24.93
CA GLY A 808 35.28 0.97 25.77
C GLY A 808 34.93 1.13 27.24
N LEU A 809 34.18 2.17 27.61
CA LEU A 809 33.72 2.38 28.99
C LEU A 809 32.71 1.30 29.40
N MET A 810 31.81 0.96 28.49
CA MET A 810 30.76 -0.03 28.68
C MET A 810 30.81 -1.07 27.56
N GLN A 811 30.33 -2.27 27.86
CA GLN A 811 30.19 -3.36 26.91
C GLN A 811 28.81 -3.98 27.03
N ASP A 812 28.22 -4.34 25.90
CA ASP A 812 27.02 -5.15 25.84
C ASP A 812 27.35 -6.60 26.28
N MET A 813 26.57 -7.16 27.19
CA MET A 813 26.87 -8.46 27.79
C MET A 813 26.64 -9.62 26.82
N ALA A 814 25.64 -9.54 25.94
CA ALA A 814 25.37 -10.58 24.95
C ALA A 814 26.54 -10.73 23.97
N THR A 815 27.06 -9.62 23.45
CA THR A 815 28.27 -9.66 22.58
C THR A 815 29.54 -10.06 23.32
N ALA A 816 29.62 -9.83 24.63
CA ALA A 816 30.78 -10.19 25.43
C ALA A 816 30.82 -11.68 25.78
N LEU A 817 29.67 -12.33 25.95
CA LEU A 817 29.56 -13.63 26.64
C LEU A 817 28.76 -14.69 25.89
N LEU A 818 28.02 -14.35 24.84
CA LEU A 818 27.24 -15.31 24.04
C LEU A 818 27.78 -15.45 22.60
N PRO A 819 27.67 -16.64 22.01
CA PRO A 819 27.76 -16.80 20.55
C PRO A 819 26.68 -15.96 19.86
N GLU A 820 26.90 -15.59 18.61
CA GLU A 820 26.04 -14.63 17.90
C GLU A 820 24.62 -15.13 17.68
N GLU A 821 24.51 -16.42 17.37
CA GLU A 821 23.28 -17.14 17.06
C GLU A 821 22.32 -17.19 18.25
N GLU A 822 22.83 -17.04 19.48
CA GLU A 822 22.05 -17.09 20.73
C GLU A 822 21.69 -15.69 21.27
N ARG A 823 22.03 -14.62 20.55
CA ARG A 823 21.74 -13.23 20.95
C ARG A 823 20.37 -12.81 20.44
N TYR A 824 19.31 -13.25 21.12
CA TYR A 824 17.97 -12.77 20.81
C TYR A 824 17.08 -12.71 22.03
N SER A 825 16.13 -11.77 21.97
CA SER A 825 15.06 -11.61 22.94
C SER A 825 13.68 -11.51 22.31
N TYR A 826 13.59 -11.44 20.98
CA TYR A 826 12.35 -11.22 20.24
C TYR A 826 12.38 -12.00 18.92
N VAL A 827 11.21 -12.38 18.38
CA VAL A 827 11.10 -13.06 17.07
C VAL A 827 10.11 -12.30 16.19
N PHE A 828 10.54 -11.93 14.98
CA PHE A 828 9.72 -11.17 14.03
C PHE A 828 10.05 -11.56 12.59
N GLU A 829 9.03 -11.80 11.76
CA GLU A 829 9.17 -12.21 10.35
C GLU A 829 10.12 -13.42 10.16
N GLY A 830 10.10 -14.34 11.14
CA GLY A 830 10.97 -15.53 11.16
C GLY A 830 12.43 -15.27 11.49
N ASN A 831 12.76 -14.07 11.95
CA ASN A 831 14.09 -13.71 12.44
C ASN A 831 14.09 -13.60 13.97
N ASN A 832 15.09 -14.21 14.60
CA ASN A 832 15.46 -13.96 15.99
C ASN A 832 16.21 -12.61 16.07
N GLN A 833 15.82 -11.75 17.00
CA GLN A 833 16.27 -10.36 17.12
C GLN A 833 16.64 -10.02 18.58
N ALA A 834 17.77 -9.33 18.78
CA ALA A 834 18.15 -8.76 20.07
C ALA A 834 17.59 -7.33 20.20
N LEU A 835 16.47 -7.16 20.93
CA LEU A 835 15.92 -5.83 21.26
C LEU A 835 16.21 -5.43 22.70
N ASP A 836 16.36 -6.41 23.58
CA ASP A 836 16.73 -6.21 24.97
C ASP A 836 18.24 -6.34 25.15
N HIS A 837 18.80 -5.51 26.02
CA HIS A 837 20.23 -5.50 26.28
C HIS A 837 20.53 -5.31 27.76
N ILE A 838 21.70 -5.80 28.17
CA ILE A 838 22.38 -5.37 29.40
C ILE A 838 23.75 -4.83 28.99
N VAL A 839 23.93 -3.52 29.08
CA VAL A 839 25.17 -2.81 28.75
C VAL A 839 25.81 -2.33 30.05
N ALA A 840 26.96 -2.89 30.42
CA ALA A 840 27.56 -2.69 31.74
C ALA A 840 28.94 -2.03 31.65
N THR A 841 29.31 -1.24 32.66
CA THR A 841 30.67 -0.72 32.78
C THR A 841 31.67 -1.86 32.93
N SER A 842 32.90 -1.68 32.45
CA SER A 842 33.96 -2.69 32.55
C SER A 842 34.24 -3.17 33.99
N ASN A 843 33.94 -2.33 35.00
CA ASN A 843 34.02 -2.66 36.42
C ASN A 843 33.05 -3.78 36.86
N LEU A 844 32.04 -4.11 36.05
CA LEU A 844 31.07 -5.16 36.31
C LEU A 844 31.34 -6.46 35.54
N LEU A 845 32.13 -6.41 34.46
CA LEU A 845 32.31 -7.54 33.54
C LEU A 845 33.24 -8.63 34.09
N ALA A 846 34.14 -8.28 35.01
CA ALA A 846 35.09 -9.21 35.57
C ALA A 846 34.37 -10.32 36.36
N GLY A 847 34.41 -11.54 35.82
CA GLY A 847 33.73 -12.70 36.40
C GLY A 847 32.21 -12.67 36.25
N ALA A 848 31.64 -11.77 35.46
CA ALA A 848 30.21 -11.75 35.18
C ALA A 848 29.78 -13.02 34.45
N GLN A 849 28.53 -13.42 34.64
CA GLN A 849 27.86 -14.44 33.85
C GLN A 849 26.60 -13.83 33.25
N PHE A 850 26.18 -14.34 32.11
CA PHE A 850 25.06 -13.80 31.36
C PHE A 850 24.32 -14.93 30.68
N ASP A 851 23.00 -14.78 30.59
CA ASP A 851 22.09 -15.72 29.99
C ASP A 851 20.95 -14.95 29.30
N ALA A 852 20.66 -15.33 28.06
CA ALA A 852 19.49 -14.87 27.32
C ALA A 852 18.45 -16.00 27.40
N VAL A 853 17.54 -15.91 28.36
CA VAL A 853 16.77 -17.07 28.81
C VAL A 853 15.56 -17.27 27.88
N GLN A 854 15.63 -18.25 27.00
CA GLN A 854 14.68 -18.48 25.91
C GLN A 854 13.41 -19.18 26.41
N ILE A 855 12.41 -18.40 26.84
CA ILE A 855 11.21 -18.89 27.54
C ILE A 855 9.89 -18.44 26.96
N ASN A 856 9.89 -17.60 25.92
CA ASN A 856 8.71 -16.99 25.33
C ASN A 856 8.80 -16.89 23.80
N ALA A 857 9.70 -16.07 23.25
CA ALA A 857 9.55 -15.51 21.90
C ALA A 857 9.52 -16.57 20.76
N ASP A 858 10.20 -17.69 20.96
CA ASP A 858 10.34 -18.80 20.01
C ASP A 858 9.31 -19.93 20.25
N LEU A 859 8.52 -19.87 21.33
CA LEU A 859 7.58 -20.93 21.69
C LEU A 859 6.27 -20.85 20.88
N PRO A 860 5.64 -22.00 20.58
CA PRO A 860 4.44 -22.05 19.75
C PRO A 860 3.19 -21.59 20.50
N ALA A 861 2.15 -21.19 19.74
CA ALA A 861 0.89 -20.66 20.27
C ALA A 861 0.11 -21.61 21.20
N GLY A 862 0.43 -22.91 21.21
CA GLY A 862 -0.15 -23.90 22.12
C GLY A 862 0.39 -23.83 23.55
N VAL A 863 1.47 -23.09 23.78
CA VAL A 863 2.06 -22.84 25.10
C VAL A 863 1.56 -21.49 25.62
N GLN A 864 1.25 -21.41 26.92
CA GLN A 864 0.93 -20.12 27.55
C GLN A 864 2.18 -19.24 27.54
N LEU A 865 2.28 -18.34 26.56
CA LEU A 865 3.29 -17.28 26.52
C LEU A 865 3.01 -16.27 27.64
N SER A 866 4.08 -15.80 28.27
CA SER A 866 3.96 -14.80 29.33
C SER A 866 4.12 -13.38 28.82
N THR A 867 4.79 -13.20 27.70
CA THR A 867 5.08 -11.92 27.00
C THR A 867 5.68 -12.29 25.63
N ASP A 868 5.84 -11.33 24.73
CA ASP A 868 6.50 -11.49 23.43
C ASP A 868 8.03 -11.39 23.51
N HIS A 869 8.60 -11.05 24.68
CA HIS A 869 10.04 -10.95 24.91
C HIS A 869 10.63 -12.10 25.75
N ASN A 870 11.86 -12.49 25.46
CA ASN A 870 12.68 -13.31 26.38
C ASN A 870 13.45 -12.39 27.35
N PRO A 871 13.47 -12.71 28.65
CA PRO A 871 14.26 -11.96 29.63
C PRO A 871 15.76 -12.22 29.49
N LEU A 872 16.56 -11.24 29.90
CA LEU A 872 18.00 -11.38 30.04
C LEU A 872 18.38 -11.40 31.51
N LEU A 873 19.35 -12.24 31.89
CA LEU A 873 19.82 -12.38 33.26
C LEU A 873 21.34 -12.24 33.34
N ALA A 874 21.81 -11.35 34.22
CA ALA A 874 23.23 -11.20 34.53
C ALA A 874 23.52 -11.55 36.00
N LEU A 875 24.65 -12.22 36.25
CA LEU A 875 25.24 -12.37 37.58
C LEU A 875 26.50 -11.52 37.70
N PHE A 876 26.42 -10.45 38.48
CA PHE A 876 27.57 -9.57 38.75
C PHE A 876 28.23 -9.94 40.06
N GLN A 877 29.57 -10.06 40.04
CA GLN A 877 30.34 -10.31 41.24
C GLN A 877 30.55 -9.00 42.01
N LEU A 878 30.00 -8.92 43.23
CA LEU A 878 30.05 -7.75 44.09
C LEU A 878 30.46 -8.16 45.51
N GLY A 879 31.64 -7.72 45.94
CA GLY A 879 32.22 -8.01 47.25
C GLY A 879 33.41 -8.99 47.22
N PRO A 880 34.00 -9.31 48.39
CA PRO A 880 35.15 -10.20 48.50
C PRO A 880 34.83 -11.62 48.01
N THR A 881 35.76 -12.24 47.27
CA THR A 881 35.66 -13.65 46.84
C THR A 881 35.56 -14.59 48.03
N ALA A 882 35.04 -15.81 47.82
CA ALA A 882 35.00 -16.85 48.86
C ALA A 882 36.35 -17.05 49.59
N GLU A 883 37.48 -16.90 48.88
CA GLU A 883 38.83 -16.94 49.48
C GLU A 883 39.07 -15.85 50.55
N THR A 884 38.48 -14.66 50.39
CA THR A 884 38.63 -13.57 51.36
C THR A 884 37.66 -13.65 52.53
N ILE A 885 36.52 -14.35 52.37
CA ILE A 885 35.56 -14.63 53.45
C ILE A 885 36.17 -15.66 54.42
N PHE A 886 36.74 -16.76 53.92
CA PHE A 886 37.45 -17.74 54.76
C PHE A 886 38.69 -17.16 55.45
N ALA A 887 39.43 -16.26 54.79
CA ALA A 887 40.58 -15.59 55.40
C ALA A 887 40.17 -14.60 56.52
N ARG A 888 38.98 -13.99 56.45
CA ARG A 888 38.44 -13.11 57.50
C ARG A 888 37.94 -13.90 58.71
N GLU A 889 37.30 -15.05 58.52
CA GLU A 889 36.90 -15.93 59.62
C GLU A 889 38.11 -16.54 60.35
N LEU A 890 39.15 -16.96 59.62
CA LEU A 890 40.40 -17.46 60.21
C LEU A 890 41.21 -16.36 60.94
N ALA A 891 41.04 -15.10 60.56
CA ALA A 891 41.67 -13.96 61.26
C ALA A 891 40.93 -13.58 62.56
N PHE A 892 39.63 -13.89 62.67
CA PHE A 892 38.86 -13.70 63.90
C PHE A 892 39.14 -14.77 64.96
N ASP A 893 39.45 -16.01 64.53
CA ASP A 893 39.73 -17.14 65.44
C ASP A 893 41.17 -17.14 66.02
N ASN A 894 42.01 -16.17 65.63
CA ASN A 894 43.39 -16.00 66.10
C ASN A 894 43.60 -14.83 67.07
N GLN A 895 42.54 -14.31 67.70
CA GLN A 895 42.68 -13.34 68.80
C GLN A 895 42.99 -14.07 70.13
N PRO A 896 44.00 -13.65 70.91
CA PRO A 896 44.39 -14.35 72.14
C PRO A 896 43.31 -14.25 73.22
N ALA A 897 42.96 -15.40 73.79
CA ALA A 897 41.97 -15.55 74.85
C ALA A 897 42.21 -14.59 76.03
N GLY A 898 41.26 -13.68 76.25
CA GLY A 898 41.26 -12.73 77.35
C GLY A 898 39.87 -12.51 77.93
N LEU A 899 39.56 -13.27 78.98
CA LEU A 899 38.57 -13.01 80.04
C LEU A 899 37.08 -13.03 79.66
N ALA A 900 36.46 -14.17 79.96
CA ALA A 900 35.01 -14.28 80.18
C ALA A 900 34.57 -13.56 81.46
N PRO A 901 33.30 -13.13 81.52
CA PRO A 901 32.49 -13.55 82.66
C PRO A 901 31.17 -14.22 82.23
N SER A 902 30.79 -15.17 83.07
CA SER A 902 29.62 -16.04 83.09
C SER A 902 28.28 -15.33 82.93
N PHE A 903 27.33 -15.99 82.24
CA PHE A 903 25.91 -15.84 82.54
C PHE A 903 25.19 -17.20 82.62
N ASP A 904 24.25 -17.19 83.55
CA ASP A 904 23.59 -18.28 84.27
C ASP A 904 22.44 -18.92 83.47
N GLN A 905 22.13 -20.19 83.77
CA GLN A 905 21.03 -20.94 83.16
C GLN A 905 19.70 -20.70 83.89
N GLY A 906 18.60 -20.61 83.15
CA GLY A 906 17.26 -20.81 83.71
C GLY A 906 16.09 -20.62 82.73
N SER A 907 15.61 -21.75 82.16
CA SER A 907 14.21 -22.18 81.92
C SER A 907 13.12 -21.17 81.47
N ALA A 908 12.11 -21.49 80.67
CA ALA A 908 11.71 -22.56 79.76
C ALA A 908 10.36 -22.11 79.12
N LEU A 909 10.00 -22.69 77.96
CA LEU A 909 8.65 -23.04 77.45
C LEU A 909 8.27 -22.52 76.04
N PHE A 910 8.38 -23.47 75.09
CA PHE A 910 7.51 -23.85 73.94
C PHE A 910 6.74 -22.85 73.08
N GLY A 911 6.96 -23.00 71.76
CA GLY A 911 5.99 -22.75 70.68
C GLY A 911 6.59 -22.96 69.27
N HIS A 912 6.27 -24.09 68.62
CA HIS A 912 6.57 -24.51 67.23
C HIS A 912 6.38 -23.40 66.15
N GLY A 913 7.07 -23.30 65.00
CA GLY A 913 8.07 -24.06 64.21
C GLY A 913 8.12 -23.42 62.78
N PRO A 914 8.75 -24.01 61.74
CA PRO A 914 10.07 -24.62 61.63
C PRO A 914 11.06 -23.76 60.79
N GLU A 915 12.28 -23.57 61.28
CA GLU A 915 13.43 -23.15 60.47
C GLU A 915 13.99 -24.38 59.73
N ARG A 916 14.13 -24.29 58.40
CA ARG A 916 15.02 -25.17 57.63
C ARG A 916 16.31 -24.40 57.38
N HIS A 917 17.36 -24.70 58.14
CA HIS A 917 18.74 -24.70 57.64
C HIS A 917 19.57 -25.55 58.60
N MET A 918 20.10 -26.67 58.12
CA MET A 918 21.34 -27.18 58.68
C MET A 918 22.15 -27.94 57.64
N PHE A 919 23.34 -27.40 57.42
CA PHE A 919 24.47 -27.94 56.71
C PHE A 919 24.81 -29.37 57.17
N ALA A 920 25.22 -30.21 56.20
CA ALA A 920 26.04 -31.38 56.45
C ALA A 920 27.24 -31.33 55.49
N LEU A 921 28.35 -30.77 55.98
CA LEU A 921 29.68 -31.03 55.44
C LEU A 921 30.14 -32.39 55.97
N GLY A 922 30.41 -33.32 55.06
CA GLY A 922 31.01 -34.62 55.33
C GLY A 922 32.31 -34.77 54.56
N GLN A 923 33.41 -34.89 55.29
CA GLN A 923 34.79 -34.99 54.86
C GLN A 923 35.19 -36.32 54.18
N GLU A 924 36.22 -36.19 53.32
CA GLU A 924 37.32 -37.14 53.02
C GLU A 924 37.03 -38.47 52.31
N TRP A 925 37.80 -38.81 51.26
CA TRP A 925 39.06 -39.58 51.37
C TRP A 925 39.73 -39.77 49.99
N PHE A 926 41.05 -39.63 50.00
CA PHE A 926 42.04 -39.89 48.95
C PHE A 926 42.22 -41.40 48.69
N GLN A 927 42.45 -41.84 47.44
CA GLN A 927 43.62 -42.61 46.96
C GLN A 927 43.37 -43.64 45.82
N LEU A 928 44.29 -43.59 44.83
CA LEU A 928 44.80 -44.65 43.94
C LEU A 928 43.84 -45.18 42.86
N ALA A 929 44.17 -45.26 41.58
CA ALA A 929 45.44 -45.28 40.85
C ALA A 929 45.28 -44.71 39.43
#